data_AF-A0A1Q3PYA5-F1
#
_entry.id   AF-A0A1Q3PYA5-F1
#
_cell.length_a   1.000
_cell.length_b   1.000
_cell.length_c   1.000
_cell.angle_alpha   90.00
_cell.angle_beta   90.00
_cell.angle_gamma   90.00
#
_symmetry.space_group_name_H-M   'P 1'
#
loop_
_entity.id
_entity.type
_entity.pdbx_description
1 polymer ?
#
loop_
_entity_poly.entity_id
_entity_poly.type
_entity_poly.pdbx_seq_one_letter_code
_entity_poly.pdbx_strand_id
1 'polypeptide(L)'
;MQVLLNRIFTIVQMVVAYKNDLIYFHSLKLLTNLIRKSVVFVLLFLGALSSVKSQALSNLRTKTFAVSGDSLKLDSLALVPGQVFLYQNGAPVDTSLYTLYPFKSLLVWKQKPMGEITTKYRVYPFKKFEILARKNHSDYSYSQQNFVMHPFEYKPVESPQNFIDFGSLDYNGTFSRGLSFGSNQDVVLNSQFNLQLSGMLAKDLEVTAALTDNSVPFQPEGNTQQIQEFDKIFIQLKYLNHKVTAGDFDLYQPSNSYFLRYSKKPQGGWYQGSFDFKEWGSVKAQAAGGIMRGKFARNTLTVSEGNQGPYKLLGANGETYIVILANSEEVFINGQKMQRGADRDYVIDYNTAEIRFTPKRIITRDLRVVVEFEYTNNNYLRSVVFANAEWETKFVNTHINIYSEQDSKSQTLSGDLDDKKRSYLAAIGDSVESFLYPTLDSVAPNGNRVLYALKDSLGYDSVLVYSTDAAAHYTATFSLVGDGKGDYISASTTANGRVFAWVKPDTVSGIIYKRGSYVPAVLLPAPQLQQIFSLGNDFKISDNHLITTEAALSNRDVNTLSTKDNNDNMGAAAKINYRGIVPTKRDSATIKEQLLIDASYEFVQAKFKYVERFRAIEFNREWNTTAYVNPRDEHYGNLFLQYQFAKAGNINYRFRNYVQKGVFTGYENSIGAILQGKGFLFTTQNSIMNSSGLGQKSLFVRPKADLSYAIAKARNVRVGVYLDHEINSITHSSTNHLDAHSYVWQNYGVYLKSPDSMRNQFGIEARLRMEQRPDSNKFNSPYFYGQSVSTFGKITTLKNQSLNWTATYRYAFNSDSINAQNYNQHYYLGRIDYTITTLKGFLRSTTLYEISSGREQKVQLSYQRSPTNTGDFVWKDANGDGIKQLDEFVISPFREDSSYVKVFTVTPESLPVNVAGFTQTLNINPASLLGKNASRAAKFFAKFSMFASIEVQRKNFALKGSGAANVFNPFPVSFKSPLLVSITHNSRASVFFNRLDPKYGAQFDFSYLQNKVLLTNGYEERLSQTQSVTLRYNFIKSLTLQTNYTNGTRANSSDFYFGQRYHFYFNQTKTEFSYQYKTDFRIAVNYLFARKVNPTDSVGKQTVNIHEAGLNSRYNISGKAAAEAKFSYSYIKYMDKDYVNQQLEYAMMEGLQNGNNLVWNATVEYRLTPAVLLTFVYDGRKTGTSKVVHSGRAELRAIF
;
A
#
# COMPACT_ATOMS: atom_id res chain seq x y z
N MET A 1 -21.58 10.14 -26.73
CA MET A 1 -20.31 10.37 -26.00
C MET A 1 -19.12 10.61 -26.94
N GLN A 2 -18.84 9.69 -27.88
CA GLN A 2 -17.74 9.79 -28.85
C GLN A 2 -17.81 11.03 -29.78
N VAL A 3 -19.02 11.50 -30.12
CA VAL A 3 -19.24 12.72 -30.94
C VAL A 3 -18.95 14.02 -30.17
N LEU A 4 -19.20 14.04 -28.86
CA LEU A 4 -18.90 15.20 -27.99
C LEU A 4 -17.39 15.29 -27.75
N LEU A 5 -16.74 14.14 -27.54
CA LEU A 5 -15.28 13.99 -27.49
C LEU A 5 -14.63 14.44 -28.80
N ASN A 6 -15.16 14.05 -29.96
CA ASN A 6 -14.63 14.50 -31.26
C ASN A 6 -14.75 16.02 -31.48
N ARG A 7 -15.81 16.67 -30.98
CA ARG A 7 -15.95 18.14 -31.07
C ARG A 7 -14.97 18.88 -30.16
N ILE A 8 -14.72 18.39 -28.95
CA ILE A 8 -13.67 18.94 -28.07
C ILE A 8 -12.28 18.70 -28.68
N PHE A 9 -12.04 17.52 -29.26
CA PHE A 9 -10.80 17.18 -30.00
C PHE A 9 -10.54 18.13 -31.17
N THR A 10 -11.59 18.49 -31.92
CA THR A 10 -11.48 19.39 -33.08
C THR A 10 -11.15 20.82 -32.65
N ILE A 11 -11.72 21.28 -31.53
CA ILE A 11 -11.46 22.63 -30.98
C ILE A 11 -10.02 22.72 -30.44
N VAL A 12 -9.53 21.68 -29.75
CA VAL A 12 -8.14 21.64 -29.25
C VAL A 12 -7.13 21.53 -30.40
N GLN A 13 -7.41 20.73 -31.43
CA GLN A 13 -6.58 20.65 -32.63
C GLN A 13 -6.55 21.97 -33.42
N MET A 14 -7.67 22.69 -33.53
CA MET A 14 -7.71 24.00 -34.21
C MET A 14 -6.92 25.07 -33.44
N VAL A 15 -6.96 25.08 -32.10
CA VAL A 15 -6.20 26.03 -31.27
C VAL A 15 -4.69 25.74 -31.31
N VAL A 16 -4.29 24.47 -31.47
CA VAL A 16 -2.89 24.06 -31.62
C VAL A 16 -2.37 24.30 -33.05
N ALA A 17 -3.19 24.06 -34.08
CA ALA A 17 -2.81 24.26 -35.48
C ALA A 17 -2.65 25.75 -35.84
N TYR A 18 -3.52 26.64 -35.34
CA TYR A 18 -3.47 28.08 -35.68
C TYR A 18 -2.31 28.84 -35.02
N LYS A 19 -1.57 28.20 -34.10
CA LYS A 19 -0.41 28.80 -33.40
C LYS A 19 0.93 28.14 -33.76
N ASN A 20 0.92 26.97 -34.39
CA ASN A 20 2.14 26.18 -34.66
C ASN A 20 2.96 26.66 -35.87
N ASP A 21 2.34 27.27 -36.88
CA ASP A 21 3.06 27.72 -38.08
C ASP A 21 3.94 28.95 -37.84
N LEU A 22 3.64 29.77 -36.82
CA LEU A 22 4.50 30.90 -36.43
C LEU A 22 5.63 30.49 -35.46
N ILE A 23 5.46 29.42 -34.68
CA ILE A 23 6.39 29.03 -33.61
C ILE A 23 7.52 28.13 -34.13
N TYR A 24 7.26 27.29 -35.14
CA TYR A 24 8.30 26.42 -35.72
C TYR A 24 9.42 27.22 -36.41
N PHE A 25 9.06 28.30 -37.12
CA PHE A 25 10.05 29.16 -37.77
C PHE A 25 10.79 30.08 -36.80
N HIS A 26 10.14 30.51 -35.71
CA HIS A 26 10.76 31.39 -34.71
C HIS A 26 11.68 30.62 -33.75
N SER A 27 11.31 29.40 -33.35
CA SER A 27 12.10 28.55 -32.46
C SER A 27 13.36 27.98 -33.14
N LEU A 28 13.28 27.59 -34.43
CA LEU A 28 14.46 27.14 -35.18
C LEU A 28 15.45 28.29 -35.45
N LYS A 29 14.97 29.51 -35.72
CA LYS A 29 15.78 30.74 -35.81
C LYS A 29 16.39 31.15 -34.47
N LEU A 30 15.67 30.97 -33.36
CA LEU A 30 16.18 31.22 -32.02
C LEU A 30 17.26 30.21 -31.64
N LEU A 31 17.06 28.93 -31.92
CA LEU A 31 18.02 27.87 -31.63
C LEU A 31 19.30 28.01 -32.47
N THR A 32 19.18 28.31 -33.76
CA THR A 32 20.35 28.59 -34.62
C THR A 32 21.05 29.90 -34.23
N ASN A 33 20.32 30.95 -33.84
CA ASN A 33 20.95 32.17 -33.30
C ASN A 33 21.57 31.95 -31.91
N LEU A 34 21.03 31.07 -31.07
CA LEU A 34 21.60 30.75 -29.77
C LEU A 34 22.88 29.93 -29.95
N ILE A 35 22.86 28.89 -30.78
CA ILE A 35 24.04 28.07 -31.10
C ILE A 35 25.12 28.94 -31.74
N ARG A 36 24.76 29.81 -32.69
CA ARG A 36 25.72 30.74 -33.32
C ARG A 36 26.26 31.76 -32.32
N LYS A 37 25.44 32.33 -31.43
CA LYS A 37 25.90 33.27 -30.39
C LYS A 37 26.72 32.59 -29.29
N SER A 38 26.40 31.35 -28.92
CA SER A 38 27.13 30.57 -27.92
C SER A 38 28.47 30.05 -28.46
N VAL A 39 28.54 29.60 -29.71
CA VAL A 39 29.80 29.23 -30.38
C VAL A 39 30.68 30.46 -30.58
N VAL A 40 30.10 31.60 -30.97
CA VAL A 40 30.83 32.89 -31.06
C VAL A 40 31.29 33.36 -29.68
N PHE A 41 30.50 33.18 -28.62
CA PHE A 41 30.89 33.55 -27.25
C PHE A 41 31.99 32.64 -26.70
N VAL A 42 31.97 31.33 -26.98
CA VAL A 42 33.02 30.38 -26.58
C VAL A 42 34.31 30.62 -27.36
N LEU A 43 34.23 30.92 -28.66
CA LEU A 43 35.39 31.32 -29.47
C LEU A 43 35.96 32.69 -29.06
N LEU A 44 35.11 33.65 -28.68
CA LEU A 44 35.55 34.94 -28.13
C LEU A 44 36.16 34.79 -26.72
N PHE A 45 35.65 33.86 -25.90
CA PHE A 45 36.18 33.62 -24.56
C PHE A 45 37.52 32.85 -24.60
N LEU A 46 37.67 31.91 -25.53
CA LEU A 46 38.95 31.22 -25.80
C LEU A 46 39.98 32.12 -26.49
N GLY A 47 39.55 33.02 -27.39
CA GLY A 47 40.42 34.02 -28.01
C GLY A 47 40.84 35.16 -27.08
N ALA A 48 40.01 35.49 -26.07
CA ALA A 48 40.35 36.48 -25.04
C ALA A 48 41.39 35.96 -24.03
N LEU A 49 41.55 34.64 -23.88
CA LEU A 49 42.54 34.04 -22.99
C LEU A 49 43.97 34.02 -23.57
N SER A 50 44.13 34.22 -24.88
CA SER A 50 45.45 34.17 -25.56
C SER A 50 46.07 35.54 -25.89
N SER A 51 45.49 36.65 -25.40
CA SER A 51 45.97 38.01 -25.75
C SER A 51 45.90 39.03 -24.61
N VAL A 52 46.31 38.64 -23.40
CA VAL A 52 46.56 39.62 -22.33
C VAL A 52 48.00 40.12 -22.40
N LYS A 53 48.23 41.20 -23.14
CA LYS A 53 49.36 42.10 -22.89
C LYS A 53 48.95 43.07 -21.78
N SER A 54 49.73 43.10 -20.70
CA SER A 54 49.66 44.08 -19.61
C SER A 54 49.62 45.50 -20.19
N GLN A 55 48.51 46.22 -19.99
CA GLN A 55 48.47 47.68 -20.13
C GLN A 55 48.44 48.30 -18.73
N ALA A 56 49.32 49.29 -18.51
CA ALA A 56 49.57 49.89 -17.21
C ALA A 56 48.30 50.45 -16.54
N LEU A 57 48.03 49.97 -15.32
CA LEU A 57 46.95 50.35 -14.40
C LEU A 57 47.13 51.77 -13.79
N SER A 58 47.63 52.75 -14.54
CA SER A 58 47.73 54.11 -14.01
C SER A 58 46.38 54.82 -14.10
N ASN A 59 45.85 55.23 -12.96
CA ASN A 59 44.65 56.06 -12.90
C ASN A 59 44.94 57.55 -13.19
N LEU A 60 46.20 57.95 -13.39
CA LEU A 60 46.63 59.29 -13.77
C LEU A 60 46.65 59.44 -15.30
N ARG A 61 45.97 60.47 -15.81
CA ARG A 61 45.81 60.76 -17.24
C ARG A 61 46.20 62.20 -17.51
N THR A 62 46.82 62.43 -18.67
CA THR A 62 47.08 63.77 -19.20
C THR A 62 46.46 63.86 -20.59
N LYS A 63 45.61 64.86 -20.84
CA LYS A 63 44.95 65.07 -22.15
C LYS A 63 44.88 66.55 -22.49
N THR A 64 45.11 66.87 -23.75
CA THR A 64 44.98 68.22 -24.30
C THR A 64 43.67 68.35 -25.06
N PHE A 65 42.95 69.45 -24.82
CA PHE A 65 41.64 69.72 -25.39
C PHE A 65 41.64 71.10 -26.05
N ALA A 66 41.07 71.20 -27.26
CA ALA A 66 40.72 72.48 -27.86
C ALA A 66 39.41 72.99 -27.26
N VAL A 67 39.39 74.24 -26.78
CA VAL A 67 38.23 74.80 -26.07
C VAL A 67 37.19 75.34 -27.06
N SER A 68 36.30 74.48 -27.54
CA SER A 68 35.26 74.85 -28.53
C SER A 68 33.96 75.34 -27.89
N GLY A 69 33.57 74.86 -26.69
CA GLY A 69 32.32 75.20 -26.00
C GLY A 69 32.48 75.85 -24.62
N ASP A 70 31.37 76.13 -23.96
CA ASP A 70 31.25 76.60 -22.57
C ASP A 70 31.49 75.48 -21.54
N SER A 71 31.34 74.23 -21.97
CA SER A 71 31.62 73.05 -21.17
C SER A 71 32.54 72.06 -21.89
N LEU A 72 33.38 71.37 -21.11
CA LEU A 72 34.39 70.43 -21.56
C LEU A 72 34.29 69.15 -20.74
N LYS A 73 34.10 68.02 -21.42
CA LYS A 73 34.10 66.69 -20.79
C LYS A 73 35.51 66.11 -20.81
N LEU A 74 36.09 65.94 -19.62
CA LEU A 74 37.48 65.51 -19.48
C LEU A 74 37.65 64.00 -19.64
N ASP A 75 36.70 63.19 -19.15
CA ASP A 75 36.77 61.73 -19.28
C ASP A 75 35.37 61.05 -19.29
N SER A 76 35.34 59.77 -19.62
CA SER A 76 34.17 58.89 -19.53
C SER A 76 33.93 58.33 -18.12
N LEU A 77 34.99 58.27 -17.30
CA LEU A 77 34.99 57.81 -15.91
C LEU A 77 35.08 58.98 -14.94
N ALA A 78 34.51 58.84 -13.73
CA ALA A 78 34.51 59.90 -12.71
C ALA A 78 35.94 60.32 -12.32
N LEU A 79 36.18 61.63 -12.23
CA LEU A 79 37.44 62.20 -11.79
C LEU A 79 37.57 62.15 -10.26
N VAL A 80 38.79 62.01 -9.75
CA VAL A 80 39.10 62.10 -8.32
C VAL A 80 39.08 63.57 -7.90
N PRO A 81 38.19 64.00 -6.98
CA PRO A 81 38.15 65.38 -6.51
C PRO A 81 39.50 65.85 -5.96
N GLY A 82 39.91 67.09 -6.25
CA GLY A 82 41.19 67.65 -5.79
C GLY A 82 42.45 67.14 -6.52
N GLN A 83 42.30 66.31 -7.56
CA GLN A 83 43.40 65.79 -8.38
C GLN A 83 43.15 66.08 -9.86
N VAL A 84 42.78 67.32 -10.19
CA VAL A 84 42.54 67.80 -11.56
C VAL A 84 43.23 69.15 -11.71
N PHE A 85 44.21 69.21 -12.60
CA PHE A 85 45.02 70.40 -12.88
C PHE A 85 44.89 70.77 -14.35
N LEU A 86 44.63 72.04 -14.65
CA LEU A 86 44.53 72.56 -16.01
C LEU A 86 45.69 73.53 -16.27
N TYR A 87 46.28 73.42 -17.45
CA TYR A 87 47.40 74.24 -17.91
C TYR A 87 47.09 74.80 -19.28
N GLN A 88 47.33 76.10 -19.48
CA GLN A 88 47.24 76.77 -20.77
C GLN A 88 48.62 77.34 -21.10
N ASN A 89 49.18 76.96 -22.24
CA ASN A 89 50.54 77.34 -22.65
C ASN A 89 51.62 77.12 -21.57
N GLY A 90 51.46 76.07 -20.74
CA GLY A 90 52.39 75.71 -19.68
C GLY A 90 52.15 76.38 -18.31
N ALA A 91 51.26 77.38 -18.22
CA ALA A 91 50.88 78.02 -16.95
C ALA A 91 49.58 77.43 -16.37
N PRO A 92 49.43 77.30 -15.04
CA PRO A 92 48.21 76.78 -14.42
C PRO A 92 47.03 77.74 -14.64
N VAL A 93 45.87 77.19 -14.99
CA VAL A 93 44.63 77.97 -15.15
C VAL A 93 44.00 78.23 -13.79
N ASP A 94 43.65 79.49 -13.52
CA ASP A 94 43.03 79.91 -12.25
C ASP A 94 41.68 79.20 -12.02
N THR A 95 41.49 78.66 -10.81
CA THR A 95 40.31 77.89 -10.42
C THR A 95 39.03 78.73 -10.32
N SER A 96 39.15 80.06 -10.23
CA SER A 96 38.00 80.98 -10.28
C SER A 96 37.33 81.05 -11.65
N LEU A 97 38.06 80.70 -12.72
CA LEU A 97 37.61 80.82 -14.12
C LEU A 97 36.76 79.64 -14.61
N TYR A 98 36.65 78.58 -13.81
CA TYR A 98 35.86 77.40 -14.16
C TYR A 98 35.17 76.75 -12.96
N THR A 99 34.22 75.87 -13.22
CA THR A 99 33.58 75.01 -12.23
C THR A 99 33.77 73.56 -12.66
N LEU A 100 34.39 72.77 -11.80
CA LEU A 100 34.60 71.34 -12.06
C LEU A 100 33.52 70.52 -11.35
N TYR A 101 32.91 69.58 -12.07
CA TYR A 101 32.04 68.54 -11.54
C TYR A 101 32.74 67.18 -11.65
N PRO A 102 33.56 66.77 -10.64
CA PRO A 102 34.47 65.63 -10.76
C PRO A 102 33.76 64.32 -11.10
N PHE A 103 32.60 64.05 -10.48
CA PHE A 103 31.87 62.79 -10.69
C PHE A 103 31.13 62.70 -12.04
N LYS A 104 30.90 63.84 -12.71
CA LYS A 104 30.37 63.91 -14.09
C LYS A 104 31.50 64.01 -15.13
N SER A 105 32.74 64.19 -14.67
CA SER A 105 33.92 64.47 -15.49
C SER A 105 33.72 65.65 -16.43
N LEU A 106 32.97 66.63 -15.97
CA LEU A 106 32.56 67.81 -16.71
C LEU A 106 33.18 69.04 -16.06
N LEU A 107 33.78 69.90 -16.89
CA LEU A 107 34.31 71.18 -16.51
C LEU A 107 33.55 72.26 -17.27
N VAL A 108 33.02 73.25 -16.57
CA VAL A 108 32.22 74.34 -17.16
C VAL A 108 32.98 75.65 -16.96
N TRP A 109 33.22 76.37 -18.04
CA TRP A 109 33.96 77.64 -18.01
C TRP A 109 33.04 78.75 -17.51
N LYS A 110 33.50 79.53 -16.53
CA LYS A 110 32.88 80.80 -16.15
C LYS A 110 33.38 81.93 -17.05
N GLN A 111 34.64 81.85 -17.46
CA GLN A 111 35.24 82.69 -18.50
C GLN A 111 36.06 81.79 -19.42
N LYS A 112 35.79 81.86 -20.73
CA LYS A 112 36.34 80.92 -21.71
C LYS A 112 37.78 81.30 -22.10
N PRO A 113 38.78 80.44 -21.86
CA PRO A 113 40.14 80.66 -22.34
C PRO A 113 40.26 80.44 -23.86
N MET A 114 41.11 81.23 -24.53
CA MET A 114 41.41 81.07 -25.96
C MET A 114 42.61 80.14 -26.19
N GLY A 115 42.40 79.01 -26.86
CA GLY A 115 43.47 78.06 -27.24
C GLY A 115 43.27 76.65 -26.70
N GLU A 116 44.34 75.86 -26.71
CA GLU A 116 44.35 74.50 -26.17
C GLU A 116 44.66 74.48 -24.67
N ILE A 117 44.02 73.55 -23.95
CA ILE A 117 44.29 73.33 -22.53
C ILE A 117 44.72 71.91 -22.31
N THR A 118 45.86 71.76 -21.63
CA THR A 118 46.35 70.48 -21.15
C THR A 118 45.83 70.23 -19.75
N THR A 119 45.20 69.07 -19.55
CA THR A 119 44.61 68.68 -18.27
C THR A 119 45.30 67.43 -17.75
N LYS A 120 45.66 67.45 -16.48
CA LYS A 120 46.27 66.31 -15.77
C LYS A 120 45.39 65.93 -14.61
N TYR A 121 44.84 64.72 -14.63
CA TYR A 121 43.84 64.29 -13.66
C TYR A 121 43.88 62.80 -13.34
N ARG A 122 43.33 62.42 -12.18
CA ARG A 122 43.09 61.01 -11.83
C ARG A 122 41.63 60.61 -11.99
N VAL A 123 41.37 59.35 -12.35
CA VAL A 123 40.01 58.80 -12.49
C VAL A 123 39.75 57.63 -11.54
N TYR A 124 38.49 57.43 -11.13
CA TYR A 124 38.04 56.20 -10.50
C TYR A 124 37.75 55.12 -11.56
N PRO A 125 37.90 53.81 -11.25
CA PRO A 125 37.59 52.73 -12.20
C PRO A 125 36.08 52.48 -12.37
N PHE A 126 35.23 53.47 -12.07
CA PHE A 126 33.78 53.37 -12.18
C PHE A 126 33.15 54.67 -12.70
N LYS A 127 32.01 54.55 -13.38
CA LYS A 127 31.18 55.65 -13.88
C LYS A 127 30.05 55.87 -12.88
N LYS A 128 30.10 56.89 -12.02
CA LYS A 128 29.07 57.14 -11.00
C LYS A 128 28.39 58.48 -11.19
N PHE A 129 27.44 58.53 -12.14
CA PHE A 129 26.30 59.44 -12.12
C PHE A 129 25.14 58.91 -12.96
N GLU A 130 24.63 57.74 -12.59
CA GLU A 130 23.19 57.49 -12.66
C GLU A 130 22.71 57.44 -11.21
N ILE A 131 21.72 58.26 -10.87
CA ILE A 131 20.98 58.08 -9.62
C ILE A 131 20.16 56.79 -9.80
N LEU A 132 20.72 55.64 -9.46
CA LEU A 132 19.96 54.42 -9.26
C LEU A 132 19.34 54.46 -7.85
N ALA A 133 18.39 55.38 -7.66
CA ALA A 133 17.51 55.33 -6.50
C ALA A 133 16.42 54.30 -6.78
N ARG A 134 16.44 53.16 -6.07
CA ARG A 134 15.32 52.20 -6.11
C ARG A 134 14.13 52.63 -5.25
N LYS A 135 14.24 53.74 -4.51
CA LYS A 135 13.20 54.31 -3.63
C LYS A 135 13.33 55.83 -3.55
N ASN A 136 12.21 56.53 -3.73
CA ASN A 136 12.07 57.98 -3.54
C ASN A 136 11.92 58.28 -2.04
N HIS A 137 12.64 59.27 -1.51
CA HIS A 137 12.61 59.58 -0.08
C HIS A 137 11.30 60.29 0.33
N SER A 138 10.56 60.89 -0.62
CA SER A 138 9.23 61.46 -0.35
C SER A 138 8.20 60.39 0.02
N ASP A 139 8.36 59.16 -0.48
CA ASP A 139 7.47 58.03 -0.16
C ASP A 139 7.74 57.47 1.24
N TYR A 140 8.90 57.78 1.83
CA TYR A 140 9.28 57.34 3.17
C TYR A 140 8.56 58.18 4.25
N SER A 141 8.35 59.47 4.00
CA SER A 141 7.67 60.39 4.92
C SER A 141 6.17 60.12 5.04
N TYR A 142 5.53 59.65 3.96
CA TYR A 142 4.10 59.26 3.98
C TYR A 142 3.85 57.90 4.66
N SER A 143 4.91 57.09 4.88
CA SER A 143 4.82 55.73 5.44
C SER A 143 4.87 55.65 6.97
N GLN A 144 5.19 56.75 7.67
CA GLN A 144 5.30 56.78 9.15
C GLN A 144 3.96 57.05 9.85
N GLN A 145 2.95 57.61 9.16
CA GLN A 145 1.66 57.94 9.78
C GLN A 145 0.67 56.77 9.86
N ASN A 146 0.90 55.64 9.18
CA ASN A 146 0.01 54.47 9.18
C ASN A 146 0.75 53.16 9.47
N PHE A 147 1.65 53.14 10.46
CA PHE A 147 2.24 51.88 10.94
C PHE A 147 1.28 51.14 11.88
N VAL A 148 0.15 50.68 11.34
CA VAL A 148 -0.59 49.56 11.90
C VAL A 148 -0.05 48.31 11.21
N MET A 149 0.53 47.38 11.98
CA MET A 149 0.81 46.04 11.49
C MET A 149 -0.52 45.42 11.03
N HIS A 150 -0.79 45.42 9.73
CA HIS A 150 -1.70 44.44 9.18
C HIS A 150 -0.97 43.09 9.28
N PRO A 151 -1.49 42.11 10.05
CA PRO A 151 -0.99 40.74 9.96
C PRO A 151 -1.06 40.32 8.50
N PHE A 152 -0.09 39.54 8.02
CA PHE A 152 -0.05 38.98 6.67
C PHE A 152 -1.47 38.67 6.19
N GLU A 153 -2.04 39.56 5.39
CA GLU A 153 -3.27 39.28 4.70
C GLU A 153 -2.83 38.38 3.56
N TYR A 154 -2.99 37.08 3.79
CA TYR A 154 -3.01 36.10 2.72
C TYR A 154 -4.11 36.56 1.77
N LYS A 155 -3.74 37.35 0.77
CA LYS A 155 -4.54 37.45 -0.44
C LYS A 155 -4.39 36.08 -1.09
N PRO A 156 -5.41 35.20 -1.05
CA PRO A 156 -5.38 34.02 -1.89
C PRO A 156 -5.03 34.52 -3.29
N VAL A 157 -4.07 33.85 -3.92
CA VAL A 157 -3.92 33.95 -5.38
C VAL A 157 -5.32 33.79 -5.92
N GLU A 158 -5.84 34.80 -6.62
CA GLU A 158 -7.13 34.70 -7.30
C GLU A 158 -7.16 33.32 -7.96
N SER A 159 -8.19 32.53 -7.64
CA SER A 159 -8.33 31.16 -8.13
C SER A 159 -7.95 31.16 -9.60
N PRO A 160 -6.96 30.34 -10.03
CA PRO A 160 -6.56 30.33 -11.42
C PRO A 160 -7.82 30.14 -12.23
N GLN A 161 -8.09 31.09 -13.14
CA GLN A 161 -9.25 31.09 -14.02
C GLN A 161 -9.47 29.65 -14.49
N ASN A 162 -10.59 29.05 -14.06
CA ASN A 162 -10.88 27.64 -14.20
C ASN A 162 -10.53 27.19 -15.63
N PHE A 163 -9.66 26.18 -15.78
CA PHE A 163 -9.23 25.67 -17.09
C PHE A 163 -10.43 25.31 -17.97
N ILE A 164 -11.53 24.91 -17.33
CA ILE A 164 -12.87 24.76 -17.92
C ILE A 164 -13.86 25.43 -16.96
N ASP A 165 -14.60 26.44 -17.43
CA ASP A 165 -15.67 27.06 -16.64
C ASP A 165 -16.92 26.16 -16.68
N PHE A 166 -17.10 25.36 -15.62
CA PHE A 166 -18.30 24.55 -15.42
C PHE A 166 -19.36 25.25 -14.54
N GLY A 167 -19.24 26.56 -14.29
CA GLY A 167 -20.15 27.31 -13.43
C GLY A 167 -20.03 26.91 -11.96
N SER A 168 -21.10 26.39 -11.35
CA SER A 168 -21.19 25.99 -9.93
C SER A 168 -20.66 24.57 -9.62
N LEU A 169 -19.86 24.00 -10.52
CA LEU A 169 -19.29 22.67 -10.36
C LEU A 169 -17.84 22.76 -9.90
N ASP A 170 -17.56 22.18 -8.74
CA ASP A 170 -16.20 21.93 -8.28
C ASP A 170 -15.65 20.70 -9.01
N TYR A 171 -14.44 20.80 -9.53
CA TYR A 171 -13.73 19.68 -10.14
C TYR A 171 -12.30 19.61 -9.61
N ASN A 172 -11.75 18.41 -9.54
CA ASN A 172 -10.35 18.17 -9.19
C ASN A 172 -9.86 16.94 -9.95
N GLY A 173 -8.69 17.01 -10.56
CA GLY A 173 -8.07 15.82 -11.10
C GLY A 173 -6.84 16.04 -11.96
N THR A 174 -6.45 14.99 -12.64
CA THR A 174 -5.27 14.95 -13.49
C THR A 174 -5.56 14.21 -14.79
N PHE A 175 -5.04 14.72 -15.89
CA PHE A 175 -5.04 14.06 -17.19
C PHE A 175 -3.59 14.02 -17.68
N SER A 176 -3.11 12.88 -18.13
CA SER A 176 -1.80 12.77 -18.76
C SER A 176 -1.84 11.84 -19.96
N ARG A 177 -1.16 12.25 -21.04
CA ARG A 177 -0.93 11.44 -22.24
C ARG A 177 0.55 11.53 -22.57
N GLY A 178 1.22 10.38 -22.53
CA GLY A 178 2.62 10.22 -22.80
C GLY A 178 2.87 9.34 -24.03
N LEU A 179 3.78 9.74 -24.89
CA LEU A 179 4.31 8.92 -25.97
C LEU A 179 5.79 8.65 -25.69
N SER A 180 6.22 7.40 -25.79
CA SER A 180 7.63 7.02 -25.71
C SER A 180 8.04 6.16 -26.90
N PHE A 181 9.23 6.40 -27.43
CA PHE A 181 9.81 5.62 -28.53
C PHE A 181 11.33 5.62 -28.40
N GLY A 182 11.99 4.57 -28.90
CA GLY A 182 13.46 4.51 -28.86
C GLY A 182 14.04 3.50 -29.84
N SER A 183 15.35 3.49 -29.97
CA SER A 183 16.05 2.58 -30.90
C SER A 183 15.94 1.10 -30.53
N ASN A 184 15.62 0.79 -29.25
CA ASN A 184 15.44 -0.55 -28.70
C ASN A 184 14.03 -0.78 -28.13
N GLN A 185 13.08 0.13 -28.37
CA GLN A 185 11.73 0.07 -27.81
C GLN A 185 10.69 0.47 -28.85
N ASP A 186 9.62 -0.32 -28.97
CA ASP A 186 8.46 0.04 -29.79
C ASP A 186 7.79 1.32 -29.28
N VAL A 187 6.98 1.95 -30.13
CA VAL A 187 6.20 3.13 -29.75
C VAL A 187 5.16 2.73 -28.71
N VAL A 188 5.26 3.27 -27.51
CA VAL A 188 4.31 3.02 -26.41
C VAL A 188 3.55 4.31 -26.11
N LEU A 189 2.22 4.22 -26.09
CA LEU A 189 1.32 5.28 -25.67
C LEU A 189 0.85 4.99 -24.24
N ASN A 190 1.22 5.87 -23.31
CA ASN A 190 0.74 5.84 -21.93
C ASN A 190 -0.34 6.89 -21.72
N SER A 191 -1.39 6.51 -20.99
CA SER A 191 -2.49 7.40 -20.65
C SER A 191 -2.88 7.21 -19.20
N GLN A 192 -3.19 8.32 -18.56
CA GLN A 192 -3.83 8.31 -17.26
C GLN A 192 -4.81 9.47 -17.18
N PHE A 193 -6.04 9.18 -16.77
CA PHE A 193 -7.05 10.20 -16.50
C PHE A 193 -7.68 9.91 -15.15
N ASN A 194 -7.83 10.93 -14.32
CA ASN A 194 -8.55 10.90 -13.06
C ASN A 194 -9.26 12.24 -12.89
N LEU A 195 -10.57 12.24 -12.73
CA LEU A 195 -11.39 13.44 -12.54
C LEU A 195 -12.45 13.15 -11.48
N GLN A 196 -12.49 14.00 -10.46
CA GLN A 196 -13.59 14.11 -9.51
C GLN A 196 -14.35 15.40 -9.78
N LEU A 197 -15.68 15.33 -9.76
CA LEU A 197 -16.59 16.44 -10.02
C LEU A 197 -17.69 16.42 -8.96
N SER A 198 -18.04 17.56 -8.39
CA SER A 198 -19.20 17.71 -7.51
C SER A 198 -19.80 19.11 -7.60
N GLY A 199 -21.13 19.22 -7.60
CA GLY A 199 -21.80 20.51 -7.48
C GLY A 199 -23.20 20.51 -8.09
N MET A 200 -23.79 21.70 -8.20
CA MET A 200 -25.13 21.87 -8.76
C MET A 200 -25.06 22.06 -10.28
N LEU A 201 -25.77 21.24 -11.04
CA LEU A 201 -26.05 21.42 -12.47
C LEU A 201 -27.22 22.39 -12.70
N ALA A 202 -28.18 22.41 -11.77
CA ALA A 202 -29.33 23.31 -11.73
C ALA A 202 -29.81 23.48 -10.27
N LYS A 203 -30.82 24.34 -10.03
CA LYS A 203 -31.33 24.70 -8.68
C LYS A 203 -31.59 23.49 -7.76
N ASP A 204 -32.06 22.37 -8.33
CA ASP A 204 -32.43 21.15 -7.59
C ASP A 204 -31.76 19.88 -8.14
N LEU A 205 -30.71 20.02 -8.98
CA LEU A 205 -29.99 18.90 -9.60
C LEU A 205 -28.50 18.95 -9.23
N GLU A 206 -28.08 18.02 -8.39
CA GLU A 206 -26.70 17.85 -7.94
C GLU A 206 -26.03 16.71 -8.74
N VAL A 207 -24.78 16.90 -9.18
CA VAL A 207 -23.95 15.86 -9.80
C VAL A 207 -22.73 15.58 -8.92
N THR A 208 -22.37 14.31 -8.83
CA THR A 208 -21.10 13.86 -8.26
C THR A 208 -20.52 12.79 -9.17
N ALA A 209 -19.29 12.93 -9.64
CA ALA A 209 -18.65 11.93 -10.49
C ALA A 209 -17.21 11.68 -10.07
N ALA A 210 -16.77 10.44 -10.24
CA ALA A 210 -15.37 10.02 -10.19
C ALA A 210 -15.11 9.22 -11.46
N LEU A 211 -14.21 9.70 -12.31
CA LEU A 211 -13.86 9.07 -13.58
C LEU A 211 -12.37 8.77 -13.55
N THR A 212 -12.00 7.51 -13.78
CA THR A 212 -10.59 7.11 -13.90
C THR A 212 -10.38 6.21 -15.11
N ASP A 213 -9.25 6.38 -15.79
CA ASP A 213 -8.75 5.55 -16.90
C ASP A 213 -7.27 5.30 -16.59
N ASN A 214 -7.01 4.20 -15.87
CA ASN A 214 -5.67 3.74 -15.50
C ASN A 214 -5.43 2.35 -16.08
N SER A 215 -4.23 2.12 -16.62
CA SER A 215 -3.85 0.83 -17.21
C SER A 215 -3.57 -0.28 -16.18
N VAL A 216 -3.37 0.08 -14.90
CA VAL A 216 -3.17 -0.88 -13.80
C VAL A 216 -4.05 -0.46 -12.62
N PRO A 217 -5.00 -1.29 -12.18
CA PRO A 217 -5.79 -1.01 -11.00
C PRO A 217 -4.90 -1.02 -9.76
N PHE A 218 -5.01 0.01 -8.92
CA PHE A 218 -4.28 0.11 -7.65
C PHE A 218 -5.21 -0.30 -6.51
N GLN A 219 -4.83 -1.35 -5.77
CA GLN A 219 -5.51 -1.70 -4.51
C GLN A 219 -4.79 -1.05 -3.32
N PRO A 220 -5.55 -0.43 -2.39
CA PRO A 220 -4.98 0.14 -1.18
C PRO A 220 -4.43 -0.95 -0.25
N GLU A 221 -3.47 -0.61 0.62
CA GLU A 221 -3.02 -1.53 1.67
C GLU A 221 -4.06 -1.62 2.79
N GLY A 222 -4.35 -2.82 3.31
CA GLY A 222 -5.28 -3.05 4.43
C GLY A 222 -4.69 -2.74 5.80
N ASN A 223 -3.82 -1.72 5.89
CA ASN A 223 -3.11 -1.31 7.11
C ASN A 223 -3.90 -0.26 7.94
N THR A 224 -4.99 0.28 7.42
CA THR A 224 -5.88 1.23 8.11
C THR A 224 -7.33 0.74 8.18
N GLN A 225 -8.09 1.24 9.16
CA GLN A 225 -9.52 0.99 9.24
C GLN A 225 -10.28 1.68 8.09
N GLN A 226 -9.93 2.94 7.79
CA GLN A 226 -10.50 3.67 6.66
C GLN A 226 -9.69 3.40 5.40
N ILE A 227 -10.37 2.93 4.36
CA ILE A 227 -9.78 2.69 3.04
C ILE A 227 -10.41 3.69 2.07
N GLN A 228 -9.57 4.39 1.29
CA GLN A 228 -10.01 5.14 0.14
C GLN A 228 -9.88 4.26 -1.10
N GLU A 229 -11.00 3.96 -1.74
CA GLU A 229 -11.03 3.17 -2.98
C GLU A 229 -10.81 4.11 -4.17
N PHE A 230 -9.56 4.26 -4.60
CA PHE A 230 -9.14 5.18 -5.67
C PHE A 230 -9.59 4.74 -7.08
N ASP A 231 -10.12 3.53 -7.22
CA ASP A 231 -10.45 2.87 -8.49
C ASP A 231 -11.98 2.77 -8.73
N LYS A 232 -12.78 3.62 -8.09
CA LYS A 232 -14.23 3.71 -8.35
C LYS A 232 -14.51 4.64 -9.51
N ILE A 233 -15.23 4.14 -10.51
CA ILE A 233 -15.67 4.93 -11.67
C ILE A 233 -17.19 5.09 -11.63
N PHE A 234 -17.72 6.26 -11.29
CA PHE A 234 -19.16 6.50 -11.26
C PHE A 234 -19.58 7.94 -11.60
N ILE A 235 -20.83 8.10 -12.00
CA ILE A 235 -21.54 9.37 -12.12
C ILE A 235 -22.85 9.22 -11.34
N GLN A 236 -23.08 10.11 -10.39
CA GLN A 236 -24.26 10.18 -9.57
C GLN A 236 -25.00 11.50 -9.86
N LEU A 237 -26.29 11.40 -10.12
CA LEU A 237 -27.21 12.53 -10.27
C LEU A 237 -28.23 12.45 -9.15
N LYS A 238 -28.45 13.54 -8.44
CA LYS A 238 -29.44 13.65 -7.38
C LYS A 238 -30.39 14.79 -7.67
N TYR A 239 -31.68 14.49 -7.72
CA TYR A 239 -32.76 15.44 -7.91
C TYR A 239 -33.79 15.27 -6.79
N LEU A 240 -33.87 16.25 -5.88
CA LEU A 240 -34.69 16.17 -4.66
C LEU A 240 -34.43 14.86 -3.89
N ASN A 241 -35.43 13.98 -3.82
CA ASN A 241 -35.38 12.68 -3.13
C ASN A 241 -34.95 11.51 -4.04
N HIS A 242 -34.68 11.77 -5.32
CA HIS A 242 -34.26 10.76 -6.29
C HIS A 242 -32.77 10.83 -6.53
N LYS A 243 -32.12 9.67 -6.65
CA LYS A 243 -30.70 9.55 -6.94
C LYS A 243 -30.49 8.43 -7.95
N VAL A 244 -29.75 8.72 -9.00
CA VAL A 244 -29.33 7.76 -10.04
C VAL A 244 -27.82 7.73 -10.04
N THR A 245 -27.23 6.55 -9.89
CA THR A 245 -25.80 6.31 -10.00
C THR A 245 -25.54 5.39 -11.21
N ALA A 246 -24.62 5.76 -12.08
CA ALA A 246 -24.14 4.96 -13.18
C ALA A 246 -22.62 4.71 -13.02
N GLY A 247 -22.16 3.49 -13.24
CA GLY A 247 -20.78 3.05 -12.97
C GLY A 247 -20.71 2.16 -11.73
N ASP A 248 -19.65 2.30 -10.93
CA ASP A 248 -19.41 1.51 -9.72
C ASP A 248 -20.24 2.03 -8.55
N PHE A 249 -20.91 1.13 -7.84
CA PHE A 249 -21.65 1.47 -6.62
C PHE A 249 -21.60 0.31 -5.62
N ASP A 250 -21.74 0.64 -4.33
CA ASP A 250 -21.83 -0.36 -3.26
C ASP A 250 -23.30 -0.63 -2.93
N LEU A 251 -23.71 -1.90 -3.04
CA LEU A 251 -25.03 -2.39 -2.65
C LEU A 251 -24.92 -3.10 -1.31
N TYR A 252 -25.66 -2.60 -0.33
CA TYR A 252 -25.81 -3.25 0.97
C TYR A 252 -27.23 -3.83 1.11
N GLN A 253 -27.35 -4.84 1.96
CA GLN A 253 -28.63 -5.48 2.29
C GLN A 253 -29.71 -4.44 2.65
N PRO A 254 -30.99 -4.70 2.31
CA PRO A 254 -32.10 -3.89 2.80
C PRO A 254 -32.19 -4.02 4.33
N SER A 255 -32.43 -2.93 5.04
CA SER A 255 -32.46 -2.93 6.52
C SER A 255 -33.54 -3.85 7.11
N ASN A 256 -34.58 -4.17 6.34
CA ASN A 256 -35.79 -4.82 6.82
C ASN A 256 -35.93 -6.28 6.32
N SER A 257 -34.93 -6.86 5.62
CA SER A 257 -34.99 -8.28 5.21
C SER A 257 -34.13 -9.18 6.11
N TYR A 258 -34.72 -10.29 6.56
CA TYR A 258 -34.03 -11.32 7.32
C TYR A 258 -33.33 -12.33 6.40
N PHE A 259 -34.01 -12.85 5.38
CA PHE A 259 -33.50 -13.92 4.51
C PHE A 259 -32.61 -13.41 3.37
N LEU A 260 -32.81 -12.18 2.88
CA LEU A 260 -31.99 -11.60 1.83
C LEU A 260 -30.90 -10.73 2.43
N ARG A 261 -29.71 -11.32 2.61
CA ARG A 261 -28.49 -10.61 2.98
C ARG A 261 -27.50 -10.64 1.84
N TYR A 262 -26.91 -9.48 1.57
CA TYR A 262 -25.82 -9.33 0.62
C TYR A 262 -25.01 -8.04 0.89
N SER A 263 -23.74 -8.04 0.48
CA SER A 263 -22.90 -6.84 0.41
C SER A 263 -22.08 -6.89 -0.88
N LYS A 264 -22.59 -6.28 -1.95
CA LYS A 264 -22.09 -6.43 -3.33
C LYS A 264 -21.51 -5.14 -3.88
N LYS A 265 -20.48 -5.24 -4.72
CA LYS A 265 -19.88 -4.10 -5.45
C LYS A 265 -20.03 -4.24 -6.98
N PRO A 266 -21.24 -4.05 -7.54
CA PRO A 266 -21.45 -4.11 -8.99
C PRO A 266 -21.02 -2.84 -9.73
N GLN A 267 -20.93 -2.98 -11.05
CA GLN A 267 -20.78 -1.89 -12.01
C GLN A 267 -22.00 -1.88 -12.95
N GLY A 268 -22.73 -0.78 -13.02
CA GLY A 268 -23.96 -0.69 -13.82
C GLY A 268 -24.78 0.57 -13.53
N GLY A 269 -26.10 0.44 -13.49
CA GLY A 269 -27.01 1.51 -13.11
C GLY A 269 -27.72 1.20 -11.79
N TRP A 270 -27.88 2.20 -10.94
CA TRP A 270 -28.61 2.14 -9.68
C TRP A 270 -29.50 3.36 -9.51
N TYR A 271 -30.78 3.14 -9.27
CA TYR A 271 -31.75 4.14 -8.90
C TYR A 271 -32.20 3.93 -7.46
N GLN A 272 -32.36 5.03 -6.72
CA GLN A 272 -33.06 5.08 -5.45
C GLN A 272 -33.94 6.32 -5.41
N GLY A 273 -35.14 6.22 -4.85
CA GLY A 273 -36.02 7.38 -4.67
C GLY A 273 -37.11 7.13 -3.66
N SER A 274 -37.70 8.21 -3.16
CA SER A 274 -38.92 8.15 -2.34
C SER A 274 -40.05 8.95 -2.98
N PHE A 275 -41.25 8.41 -2.91
CA PHE A 275 -42.49 9.01 -3.36
C PHE A 275 -43.39 9.18 -2.13
N ASP A 276 -43.87 10.39 -1.88
CA ASP A 276 -44.80 10.67 -0.79
C ASP A 276 -46.21 10.80 -1.36
N PHE A 277 -47.08 9.87 -0.97
CA PHE A 277 -48.48 9.83 -1.38
C PHE A 277 -49.40 10.29 -0.25
N LYS A 278 -49.02 11.28 0.57
CA LYS A 278 -49.85 11.92 1.60
C LYS A 278 -50.69 10.90 2.40
N GLU A 279 -51.97 10.73 2.06
CA GLU A 279 -52.91 9.82 2.73
C GLU A 279 -52.57 8.34 2.57
N TRP A 280 -51.86 7.94 1.51
CA TRP A 280 -51.53 6.56 1.18
C TRP A 280 -50.11 6.15 1.63
N GLY A 281 -49.43 7.00 2.40
CA GLY A 281 -48.10 6.74 2.95
C GLY A 281 -46.96 7.08 1.98
N SER A 282 -45.76 6.60 2.29
CA SER A 282 -44.57 6.84 1.47
C SER A 282 -44.04 5.55 0.86
N VAL A 283 -43.57 5.60 -0.38
CA VAL A 283 -42.94 4.47 -1.06
C VAL A 283 -41.48 4.80 -1.30
N LYS A 284 -40.57 3.99 -0.78
CA LYS A 284 -39.14 4.03 -1.13
C LYS A 284 -38.87 2.91 -2.12
N ALA A 285 -38.30 3.24 -3.27
CA ALA A 285 -38.00 2.27 -4.31
C ALA A 285 -36.51 2.34 -4.66
N GLN A 286 -35.90 1.18 -4.86
CA GLN A 286 -34.53 1.03 -5.30
C GLN A 286 -34.49 -0.03 -6.40
N ALA A 287 -33.71 0.22 -7.45
CA ALA A 287 -33.50 -0.75 -8.51
C ALA A 287 -32.08 -0.60 -9.04
N ALA A 288 -31.36 -1.71 -9.18
CA ALA A 288 -30.03 -1.73 -9.74
C ALA A 288 -29.88 -2.87 -10.75
N GLY A 289 -29.06 -2.65 -11.78
CA GLY A 289 -28.73 -3.64 -12.78
C GLY A 289 -27.31 -3.42 -13.27
N GLY A 290 -26.52 -4.47 -13.38
CA GLY A 290 -25.12 -4.35 -13.75
C GLY A 290 -24.37 -5.67 -13.85
N ILE A 291 -23.05 -5.59 -13.76
CA ILE A 291 -22.12 -6.71 -13.75
C ILE A 291 -21.42 -6.75 -12.39
N MET A 292 -21.28 -7.94 -11.82
CA MET A 292 -20.54 -8.15 -10.57
C MET A 292 -19.02 -8.03 -10.79
N ARG A 293 -18.33 -7.27 -9.95
CA ARG A 293 -16.85 -7.17 -9.96
C ARG A 293 -16.15 -8.36 -9.30
N GLY A 294 -16.85 -9.09 -8.44
CA GLY A 294 -16.26 -10.18 -7.66
C GLY A 294 -17.26 -11.24 -7.23
N LYS A 295 -16.71 -12.31 -6.64
CA LYS A 295 -17.44 -13.46 -6.11
C LYS A 295 -17.20 -13.55 -4.60
N PHE A 296 -18.24 -13.91 -3.85
CA PHE A 296 -18.15 -14.12 -2.41
C PHE A 296 -17.40 -15.43 -2.08
N ALA A 297 -16.51 -15.40 -1.11
CA ALA A 297 -15.84 -16.55 -0.52
C ALA A 297 -15.89 -16.50 1.01
N ARG A 298 -15.94 -17.68 1.61
CA ARG A 298 -15.84 -17.87 3.07
C ARG A 298 -14.73 -18.86 3.37
N ASN A 299 -13.76 -18.42 4.17
CA ASN A 299 -12.64 -19.23 4.60
C ASN A 299 -12.70 -19.43 6.12
N THR A 300 -12.63 -20.69 6.56
CA THR A 300 -12.39 -21.01 7.97
C THR A 300 -10.91 -21.31 8.14
N LEU A 301 -10.18 -20.45 8.86
CA LEU A 301 -8.73 -20.61 9.00
C LEU A 301 -8.40 -21.69 10.03
N THR A 302 -7.52 -22.62 9.67
CA THR A 302 -6.91 -23.54 10.61
C THR A 302 -5.77 -22.84 11.34
N VAL A 303 -6.07 -22.31 12.53
CA VAL A 303 -5.09 -21.60 13.36
C VAL A 303 -4.24 -22.55 14.18
N SER A 304 -2.99 -22.16 14.43
CA SER A 304 -2.07 -22.88 15.31
C SER A 304 -1.67 -22.02 16.50
N GLU A 305 -1.26 -22.65 17.60
CA GLU A 305 -0.87 -21.96 18.84
C GLU A 305 0.19 -20.88 18.58
N GLY A 306 -0.10 -19.64 18.98
CA GLY A 306 0.78 -18.49 18.84
C GLY A 306 1.00 -17.95 17.42
N ASN A 307 0.38 -18.50 16.37
CA ASN A 307 0.63 -18.07 15.00
C ASN A 307 -0.22 -16.85 14.61
N GLN A 308 0.40 -15.68 14.42
CA GLN A 308 -0.26 -14.45 13.99
C GLN A 308 -0.45 -14.33 12.47
N GLY A 309 -0.01 -15.31 11.67
CA GLY A 309 -0.05 -15.29 10.22
C GLY A 309 1.28 -14.87 9.58
N PRO A 310 1.29 -14.50 8.28
CA PRO A 310 0.14 -14.41 7.38
C PRO A 310 -0.60 -15.74 7.17
N TYR A 311 -1.92 -15.67 7.05
CA TYR A 311 -2.80 -16.77 6.63
C TYR A 311 -3.32 -16.48 5.23
N LYS A 312 -3.14 -17.42 4.32
CA LYS A 312 -3.61 -17.31 2.93
C LYS A 312 -5.12 -17.54 2.87
N LEU A 313 -5.82 -16.68 2.15
CA LEU A 313 -7.24 -16.80 1.84
C LEU A 313 -7.40 -17.38 0.41
N LEU A 314 -8.35 -18.29 0.26
CA LEU A 314 -8.63 -19.02 -0.97
C LEU A 314 -9.98 -18.62 -1.57
N GLY A 315 -10.10 -18.67 -2.88
CA GLY A 315 -11.35 -18.42 -3.57
C GLY A 315 -12.40 -19.49 -3.27
N ALA A 316 -13.64 -19.23 -3.67
CA ALA A 316 -14.78 -20.12 -3.39
C ALA A 316 -14.65 -21.52 -4.00
N ASN A 317 -13.81 -21.66 -5.03
CA ASN A 317 -13.53 -22.92 -5.69
C ASN A 317 -12.09 -23.44 -5.38
N GLY A 318 -11.41 -22.88 -4.35
CA GLY A 318 -10.06 -23.28 -3.97
C GLY A 318 -8.94 -22.55 -4.73
N GLU A 319 -9.25 -21.46 -5.44
CA GLU A 319 -8.27 -20.64 -6.14
C GLU A 319 -7.27 -20.02 -5.14
N THR A 320 -5.96 -20.19 -5.38
CA THR A 320 -4.90 -19.68 -4.50
C THR A 320 -4.39 -18.29 -4.89
N TYR A 321 -4.63 -17.86 -6.13
CA TYR A 321 -4.27 -16.53 -6.64
C TYR A 321 -5.54 -15.73 -6.89
N ILE A 322 -5.99 -15.05 -5.85
CA ILE A 322 -7.17 -14.18 -5.89
C ILE A 322 -6.77 -12.78 -5.45
N VAL A 323 -7.42 -11.77 -6.01
CA VAL A 323 -7.33 -10.39 -5.50
C VAL A 323 -8.63 -10.10 -4.77
N ILE A 324 -8.52 -9.85 -3.47
CA ILE A 324 -9.68 -9.53 -2.63
C ILE A 324 -10.09 -8.09 -2.92
N LEU A 325 -11.39 -7.86 -3.11
CA LEU A 325 -11.93 -6.51 -3.27
C LEU A 325 -11.73 -5.76 -1.95
N ALA A 326 -11.03 -4.63 -1.99
CA ALA A 326 -10.74 -3.86 -0.79
C ALA A 326 -12.04 -3.52 -0.03
N ASN A 327 -11.98 -3.58 1.31
CA ASN A 327 -13.11 -3.30 2.21
C ASN A 327 -14.35 -4.21 2.02
N SER A 328 -14.19 -5.39 1.40
CA SER A 328 -15.23 -6.42 1.33
C SER A 328 -15.14 -7.46 2.45
N GLU A 329 -14.04 -7.48 3.21
CA GLU A 329 -13.77 -8.55 4.15
C GLU A 329 -14.39 -8.32 5.55
N GLU A 330 -14.91 -9.39 6.11
CA GLU A 330 -15.38 -9.49 7.49
C GLU A 330 -14.66 -10.65 8.18
N VAL A 331 -13.88 -10.31 9.21
CA VAL A 331 -13.11 -11.29 10.00
C VAL A 331 -13.80 -11.52 11.33
N PHE A 332 -14.08 -12.77 11.65
CA PHE A 332 -14.71 -13.18 12.89
C PHE A 332 -13.78 -14.10 13.69
N ILE A 333 -13.60 -13.82 14.97
CA ILE A 333 -12.93 -14.71 15.93
C ILE A 333 -13.95 -15.14 16.98
N ASN A 334 -14.25 -16.44 17.05
CA ASN A 334 -15.29 -17.01 17.93
C ASN A 334 -16.64 -16.27 17.81
N GLY A 335 -17.02 -15.90 16.58
CA GLY A 335 -18.24 -15.14 16.28
C GLY A 335 -18.17 -13.63 16.50
N GLN A 336 -17.09 -13.09 17.07
CA GLN A 336 -16.91 -11.65 17.25
C GLN A 336 -16.25 -11.02 16.01
N LYS A 337 -16.86 -9.97 15.43
CA LYS A 337 -16.29 -9.21 14.30
C LYS A 337 -15.04 -8.42 14.75
N MET A 338 -13.93 -8.62 14.04
CA MET A 338 -12.63 -7.98 14.28
C MET A 338 -12.49 -6.70 13.47
N GLN A 339 -11.60 -5.80 13.91
CA GLN A 339 -11.29 -4.54 13.24
C GLN A 339 -9.97 -4.60 12.48
N ARG A 340 -10.00 -4.19 11.21
CA ARG A 340 -8.81 -3.99 10.38
C ARG A 340 -8.03 -2.75 10.82
N GLY A 341 -6.70 -2.85 10.79
CA GLY A 341 -5.76 -1.75 11.01
C GLY A 341 -4.48 -2.22 11.67
N ALA A 342 -3.36 -1.59 11.35
CA ALA A 342 -2.06 -1.90 11.95
C ALA A 342 -2.08 -1.71 13.47
N ASP A 343 -2.86 -0.77 13.99
CA ASP A 343 -3.12 -0.55 15.41
C ASP A 343 -4.41 -1.24 15.91
N ARG A 344 -5.00 -2.18 15.16
CA ARG A 344 -6.25 -2.88 15.47
C ARG A 344 -6.04 -4.38 15.58
N ASP A 345 -7.01 -5.22 15.23
CA ASP A 345 -6.97 -6.67 15.48
C ASP A 345 -6.21 -7.42 14.38
N TYR A 346 -6.33 -6.98 13.12
CA TYR A 346 -5.66 -7.60 11.97
C TYR A 346 -5.32 -6.59 10.87
N VAL A 347 -4.44 -6.98 9.96
CA VAL A 347 -4.17 -6.33 8.67
C VAL A 347 -4.34 -7.35 7.55
N ILE A 348 -4.69 -6.88 6.36
CA ILE A 348 -4.89 -7.72 5.17
C ILE A 348 -4.13 -7.14 3.98
N ASP A 349 -3.48 -8.00 3.21
CA ASP A 349 -2.97 -7.69 1.88
C ASP A 349 -3.99 -8.19 0.85
N TYR A 350 -4.61 -7.24 0.14
CA TYR A 350 -5.67 -7.53 -0.83
C TYR A 350 -5.14 -8.17 -2.12
N ASN A 351 -3.89 -7.89 -2.50
CA ASN A 351 -3.29 -8.41 -3.72
C ASN A 351 -2.78 -9.84 -3.52
N THR A 352 -2.20 -10.12 -2.35
CA THR A 352 -1.75 -11.48 -2.01
C THR A 352 -2.82 -12.31 -1.31
N ALA A 353 -3.99 -11.74 -0.98
CA ALA A 353 -5.06 -12.42 -0.24
C ALA A 353 -4.55 -13.03 1.08
N GLU A 354 -3.79 -12.26 1.86
CA GLU A 354 -3.17 -12.72 3.10
C GLU A 354 -3.64 -11.87 4.29
N ILE A 355 -4.05 -12.53 5.38
CA ILE A 355 -4.45 -11.88 6.63
C ILE A 355 -3.42 -12.13 7.73
N ARG A 356 -3.05 -11.08 8.47
CA ARG A 356 -2.13 -11.15 9.61
C ARG A 356 -2.76 -10.48 10.84
N PHE A 357 -2.76 -11.17 11.97
CA PHE A 357 -3.24 -10.65 13.25
C PHE A 357 -2.16 -9.83 13.94
N THR A 358 -2.57 -8.77 14.64
CA THR A 358 -1.63 -7.91 15.37
C THR A 358 -1.38 -8.45 16.77
N PRO A 359 -0.32 -7.99 17.46
CA PRO A 359 -0.07 -8.35 18.87
C PRO A 359 -1.19 -7.96 19.86
N LYS A 360 -2.22 -7.21 19.45
CA LYS A 360 -3.37 -6.89 20.30
C LYS A 360 -4.24 -8.11 20.62
N ARG A 361 -4.20 -9.14 19.77
CA ARG A 361 -5.03 -10.35 19.92
C ARG A 361 -4.17 -11.57 19.64
N ILE A 362 -3.76 -12.28 20.70
CA ILE A 362 -3.08 -13.55 20.51
C ILE A 362 -4.00 -14.56 19.83
N ILE A 363 -3.47 -15.21 18.80
CA ILE A 363 -4.12 -16.32 18.10
C ILE A 363 -3.65 -17.63 18.72
N THR A 364 -4.61 -18.40 19.23
CA THR A 364 -4.39 -19.68 19.90
C THR A 364 -5.11 -20.78 19.13
N ARG A 365 -4.69 -22.04 19.31
CA ARG A 365 -5.21 -23.18 18.53
C ARG A 365 -6.72 -23.43 18.69
N ASP A 366 -7.31 -22.91 19.74
CA ASP A 366 -8.73 -23.07 20.10
C ASP A 366 -9.63 -21.97 19.52
N LEU A 367 -9.07 -20.95 18.89
CA LEU A 367 -9.85 -19.90 18.24
C LEU A 367 -10.42 -20.40 16.91
N ARG A 368 -11.70 -20.12 16.69
CA ARG A 368 -12.32 -20.28 15.37
C ARG A 368 -12.25 -18.95 14.65
N VAL A 369 -11.47 -18.92 13.57
CA VAL A 369 -11.32 -17.73 12.75
C VAL A 369 -12.02 -17.96 11.42
N VAL A 370 -12.98 -17.10 11.11
CA VAL A 370 -13.71 -17.14 9.85
C VAL A 370 -13.56 -15.81 9.14
N VAL A 371 -13.23 -15.86 7.86
CA VAL A 371 -13.08 -14.67 7.01
C VAL A 371 -14.05 -14.80 5.85
N GLU A 372 -15.01 -13.88 5.77
CA GLU A 372 -15.96 -13.71 4.66
C GLU A 372 -15.47 -12.53 3.82
N PHE A 373 -15.37 -12.64 2.49
CA PHE A 373 -14.84 -11.58 1.63
C PHE A 373 -15.29 -11.74 0.16
N GLU A 374 -15.14 -10.70 -0.66
CA GLU A 374 -15.30 -10.78 -2.11
C GLU A 374 -13.95 -10.72 -2.82
N TYR A 375 -13.79 -11.49 -3.90
CA TYR A 375 -12.58 -11.50 -4.70
C TYR A 375 -12.88 -11.40 -6.19
N THR A 376 -11.96 -10.84 -6.97
CA THR A 376 -12.10 -10.76 -8.43
C THR A 376 -12.12 -12.16 -9.03
N ASN A 377 -13.14 -12.44 -9.83
CA ASN A 377 -13.30 -13.73 -10.51
C ASN A 377 -13.47 -13.49 -12.00
N ASN A 378 -12.46 -13.83 -12.80
CA ASN A 378 -12.45 -13.60 -14.24
C ASN A 378 -12.92 -14.82 -15.06
N ASN A 379 -13.70 -15.73 -14.46
CA ASN A 379 -14.16 -16.91 -15.21
C ASN A 379 -15.33 -16.58 -16.13
N TYR A 380 -16.39 -15.96 -15.62
CA TYR A 380 -17.60 -15.62 -16.39
C TYR A 380 -18.01 -14.17 -16.16
N LEU A 381 -18.57 -13.53 -17.19
CA LEU A 381 -19.29 -12.28 -17.02
C LEU A 381 -20.57 -12.54 -16.23
N ARG A 382 -20.74 -11.87 -15.10
CA ARG A 382 -21.84 -12.13 -14.19
C ARG A 382 -22.79 -10.94 -14.07
N SER A 383 -23.98 -11.08 -14.63
CA SER A 383 -25.03 -10.06 -14.51
C SER A 383 -25.70 -10.12 -13.15
N VAL A 384 -26.06 -8.96 -12.61
CA VAL A 384 -26.83 -8.84 -11.36
C VAL A 384 -27.99 -7.87 -11.55
N VAL A 385 -29.14 -8.22 -10.99
CA VAL A 385 -30.33 -7.38 -10.91
C VAL A 385 -30.80 -7.36 -9.46
N PHE A 386 -31.06 -6.17 -8.95
CA PHE A 386 -31.60 -5.92 -7.63
C PHE A 386 -32.82 -5.00 -7.75
N ALA A 387 -33.89 -5.31 -7.04
CA ALA A 387 -35.00 -4.39 -6.85
C ALA A 387 -35.55 -4.50 -5.43
N ASN A 388 -35.83 -3.35 -4.83
CA ASN A 388 -36.44 -3.23 -3.51
C ASN A 388 -37.54 -2.17 -3.58
N ALA A 389 -38.68 -2.45 -2.97
CA ALA A 389 -39.75 -1.50 -2.76
C ALA A 389 -40.25 -1.62 -1.32
N GLU A 390 -40.27 -0.51 -0.60
CA GLU A 390 -40.75 -0.38 0.77
C GLU A 390 -41.93 0.60 0.78
N TRP A 391 -43.11 0.14 1.18
CA TRP A 391 -44.32 0.94 1.33
C TRP A 391 -44.63 1.14 2.80
N GLU A 392 -44.36 2.35 3.30
CA GLU A 392 -44.48 2.73 4.70
C GLU A 392 -45.77 3.53 4.92
N THR A 393 -46.67 2.98 5.75
CA THR A 393 -47.86 3.64 6.27
C THR A 393 -47.76 3.83 7.78
N LYS A 394 -48.79 4.42 8.41
CA LYS A 394 -48.82 4.61 9.87
C LYS A 394 -48.76 3.30 10.66
N PHE A 395 -49.40 2.23 10.16
CA PHE A 395 -49.57 0.97 10.88
C PHE A 395 -48.89 -0.23 10.23
N VAL A 396 -48.59 -0.15 8.93
CA VAL A 396 -48.01 -1.26 8.16
C VAL A 396 -46.82 -0.75 7.34
N ASN A 397 -45.72 -1.48 7.39
CA ASN A 397 -44.60 -1.30 6.46
C ASN A 397 -44.42 -2.60 5.66
N THR A 398 -44.67 -2.56 4.35
CA THR A 398 -44.53 -3.72 3.46
C THR A 398 -43.26 -3.57 2.64
N HIS A 399 -42.43 -4.61 2.58
CA HIS A 399 -41.21 -4.60 1.79
C HIS A 399 -41.14 -5.80 0.83
N ILE A 400 -40.80 -5.52 -0.42
CA ILE A 400 -40.59 -6.50 -1.50
C ILE A 400 -39.13 -6.39 -1.94
N ASN A 401 -38.46 -7.54 -2.05
CA ASN A 401 -37.08 -7.62 -2.49
C ASN A 401 -36.91 -8.67 -3.58
N ILE A 402 -36.16 -8.32 -4.62
CA ILE A 402 -35.75 -9.20 -5.72
C ILE A 402 -34.23 -9.11 -5.83
N TYR A 403 -33.60 -10.27 -5.89
CA TYR A 403 -32.18 -10.43 -6.18
C TYR A 403 -32.00 -11.51 -7.24
N SER A 404 -31.23 -11.25 -8.28
CA SER A 404 -30.88 -12.22 -9.31
C SER A 404 -29.45 -11.99 -9.76
N GLU A 405 -28.63 -13.04 -9.72
CA GLU A 405 -27.24 -13.07 -10.13
C GLU A 405 -27.03 -14.26 -11.07
N GLN A 406 -26.48 -14.03 -12.26
CA GLN A 406 -26.35 -15.06 -13.29
C GLN A 406 -25.05 -14.92 -14.09
N ASP A 407 -24.31 -16.01 -14.21
CA ASP A 407 -23.14 -16.12 -15.09
C ASP A 407 -23.56 -16.29 -16.56
N SER A 408 -22.81 -15.67 -17.46
CA SER A 408 -22.98 -15.84 -18.90
C SER A 408 -22.65 -17.28 -19.34
N LYS A 409 -23.54 -17.90 -20.12
CA LYS A 409 -23.30 -19.23 -20.70
C LYS A 409 -22.29 -19.21 -21.86
N SER A 410 -22.05 -18.04 -22.45
CA SER A 410 -21.35 -17.89 -23.73
C SER A 410 -20.05 -17.10 -23.67
N GLN A 411 -19.81 -16.30 -22.63
CA GLN A 411 -18.68 -15.39 -22.57
C GLN A 411 -17.87 -15.59 -21.30
N THR A 412 -16.68 -16.17 -21.46
CA THR A 412 -15.65 -16.21 -20.41
C THR A 412 -14.78 -14.97 -20.47
N LEU A 413 -14.28 -14.52 -19.31
CA LEU A 413 -13.39 -13.36 -19.22
C LEU A 413 -11.90 -13.77 -19.27
N SER A 414 -11.57 -15.02 -18.97
CA SER A 414 -10.19 -15.53 -18.94
C SER A 414 -10.14 -17.02 -19.30
N GLY A 415 -9.97 -17.31 -20.59
CA GLY A 415 -9.74 -18.65 -21.12
C GLY A 415 -10.87 -19.14 -22.03
N ASP A 416 -10.51 -19.83 -23.11
CA ASP A 416 -11.49 -20.38 -24.06
C ASP A 416 -12.21 -21.58 -23.44
N LEU A 417 -13.50 -21.40 -23.15
CA LEU A 417 -14.44 -22.49 -22.92
C LEU A 417 -14.78 -23.10 -24.29
N ASP A 418 -13.84 -23.88 -24.82
CA ASP A 418 -14.03 -24.60 -26.08
C ASP A 418 -15.19 -25.61 -26.01
N ASP A 419 -15.63 -26.09 -27.17
CA ASP A 419 -16.77 -27.01 -27.26
C ASP A 419 -16.56 -28.31 -26.48
N LYS A 420 -15.31 -28.77 -26.30
CA LYS A 420 -15.00 -29.96 -25.51
C LYS A 420 -15.25 -29.71 -24.03
N LYS A 421 -14.78 -28.58 -23.50
CA LYS A 421 -15.02 -28.15 -22.11
C LYS A 421 -16.49 -27.88 -21.84
N ARG A 422 -17.21 -27.23 -22.76
CA ARG A 422 -18.66 -27.02 -22.63
C ARG A 422 -19.43 -28.33 -22.62
N SER A 423 -19.09 -29.26 -23.52
CA SER A 423 -19.72 -30.59 -23.57
C SER A 423 -19.42 -31.40 -22.31
N TYR A 424 -18.20 -31.29 -21.77
CA TYR A 424 -17.82 -31.88 -20.49
C TYR A 424 -18.70 -31.35 -19.34
N LEU A 425 -18.83 -30.02 -19.21
CA LEU A 425 -19.69 -29.40 -18.20
C LEU A 425 -21.17 -29.76 -18.37
N ALA A 426 -21.68 -29.84 -19.60
CA ALA A 426 -23.06 -30.24 -19.85
C ALA A 426 -23.35 -31.72 -19.47
N ALA A 427 -22.33 -32.58 -19.46
CA ALA A 427 -22.48 -34.00 -19.19
C ALA A 427 -22.49 -34.37 -17.70
N ILE A 428 -21.83 -33.59 -16.85
CA ILE A 428 -21.52 -33.95 -15.44
C ILE A 428 -22.60 -33.58 -14.40
N GLY A 429 -23.65 -32.83 -14.78
CA GLY A 429 -24.69 -32.44 -13.83
C GLY A 429 -24.20 -31.43 -12.77
N ASP A 430 -24.69 -31.59 -11.54
CA ASP A 430 -24.42 -30.69 -10.41
C ASP A 430 -23.25 -31.13 -9.51
N SER A 431 -22.55 -32.22 -9.87
CA SER A 431 -21.48 -32.80 -9.03
C SER A 431 -20.17 -32.01 -9.11
N VAL A 432 -19.88 -31.26 -8.04
CA VAL A 432 -18.70 -30.38 -7.93
C VAL A 432 -17.37 -31.14 -7.97
N GLU A 433 -17.35 -32.38 -7.50
CA GLU A 433 -16.15 -33.25 -7.49
C GLU A 433 -15.73 -33.68 -8.90
N SER A 434 -16.62 -33.53 -9.89
CA SER A 434 -16.39 -33.88 -11.29
C SER A 434 -15.88 -32.71 -12.15
N PHE A 435 -15.61 -31.52 -11.58
CA PHE A 435 -15.15 -30.34 -12.33
C PHE A 435 -13.65 -30.35 -12.70
N LEU A 436 -12.88 -31.40 -12.37
CA LEU A 436 -11.47 -31.49 -12.75
C LEU A 436 -11.34 -31.85 -14.24
N TYR A 437 -10.83 -30.91 -15.04
CA TYR A 437 -10.54 -31.09 -16.47
C TYR A 437 -9.04 -31.34 -16.69
N PRO A 438 -8.62 -32.45 -17.32
CA PRO A 438 -7.22 -32.72 -17.65
C PRO A 438 -6.60 -31.63 -18.53
N THR A 439 -5.34 -31.23 -18.27
CA THR A 439 -4.69 -30.10 -18.98
C THR A 439 -3.50 -30.47 -19.84
N LEU A 440 -3.43 -31.73 -20.27
CA LEU A 440 -2.34 -32.19 -21.10
C LEU A 440 -2.44 -31.57 -22.51
N ASP A 441 -1.45 -30.79 -22.89
CA ASP A 441 -1.35 -30.20 -24.23
C ASP A 441 0.04 -30.45 -24.84
N SER A 442 0.09 -30.61 -26.16
CA SER A 442 1.32 -30.83 -26.90
C SER A 442 1.84 -29.51 -27.46
N VAL A 443 3.09 -29.18 -27.17
CA VAL A 443 3.73 -27.92 -27.56
C VAL A 443 5.10 -28.18 -28.18
N ALA A 444 5.46 -27.34 -29.15
CA ALA A 444 6.80 -27.34 -29.71
C ALA A 444 7.85 -27.03 -28.61
N PRO A 445 9.07 -27.58 -28.70
CA PRO A 445 10.15 -27.28 -27.77
C PRO A 445 10.35 -25.77 -27.62
N ASN A 446 10.32 -25.29 -26.38
CA ASN A 446 10.43 -23.87 -26.05
C ASN A 446 11.21 -23.71 -24.75
N GLY A 447 12.41 -23.11 -24.83
CA GLY A 447 13.28 -22.86 -23.67
C GLY A 447 12.74 -21.87 -22.63
N ASN A 448 11.53 -21.31 -22.83
CA ASN A 448 10.84 -20.44 -21.88
C ASN A 448 9.79 -21.16 -21.03
N ARG A 449 9.57 -22.47 -21.21
CA ARG A 449 8.49 -23.22 -20.54
C ARG A 449 9.01 -24.51 -19.94
N VAL A 450 8.38 -24.95 -18.85
CA VAL A 450 8.60 -26.27 -18.27
C VAL A 450 7.90 -27.31 -19.14
N LEU A 451 8.67 -28.26 -19.68
CA LEU A 451 8.19 -29.32 -20.56
C LEU A 451 8.34 -30.69 -19.90
N TYR A 452 7.45 -31.60 -20.30
CA TYR A 452 7.37 -32.97 -19.81
C TYR A 452 7.43 -33.95 -20.97
N ALA A 453 8.05 -35.09 -20.75
CA ALA A 453 7.94 -36.29 -21.58
C ALA A 453 6.89 -37.22 -20.96
N LEU A 454 6.07 -37.86 -21.80
CA LEU A 454 5.14 -38.90 -21.35
C LEU A 454 5.90 -40.23 -21.28
N LYS A 455 5.93 -40.90 -20.13
CA LYS A 455 6.54 -42.22 -19.95
C LYS A 455 5.50 -43.23 -19.50
N ASP A 456 5.39 -44.31 -20.26
CA ASP A 456 4.57 -45.50 -19.98
C ASP A 456 5.39 -46.65 -19.35
N SER A 457 6.72 -46.59 -19.45
CA SER A 457 7.65 -47.62 -19.00
C SER A 457 7.80 -47.78 -17.48
N LEU A 458 7.03 -47.04 -16.67
CA LEU A 458 7.12 -47.06 -15.20
C LEU A 458 6.19 -48.10 -14.54
N GLY A 459 5.45 -48.88 -15.34
CA GLY A 459 4.41 -49.80 -14.86
C GLY A 459 3.11 -49.10 -14.47
N TYR A 460 2.95 -47.84 -14.89
CA TYR A 460 1.77 -47.00 -14.71
C TYR A 460 1.45 -46.32 -16.03
N ASP A 461 0.16 -46.14 -16.31
CA ASP A 461 -0.29 -45.49 -17.55
C ASP A 461 0.12 -44.01 -17.57
N SER A 462 0.83 -43.61 -18.63
CA SER A 462 1.03 -42.23 -19.08
C SER A 462 1.47 -41.22 -18.00
N VAL A 463 2.68 -41.39 -17.45
CA VAL A 463 3.26 -40.51 -16.42
C VAL A 463 4.02 -39.33 -17.05
N LEU A 464 3.79 -38.11 -16.56
CA LEU A 464 4.55 -36.93 -16.95
C LEU A 464 5.88 -36.86 -16.20
N VAL A 465 6.99 -36.81 -16.93
CA VAL A 465 8.33 -36.67 -16.37
C VAL A 465 9.02 -35.45 -16.96
N TYR A 466 9.43 -34.52 -16.10
CA TYR A 466 10.16 -33.33 -16.54
C TYR A 466 11.43 -33.72 -17.31
N SER A 467 11.64 -33.09 -18.47
CA SER A 467 12.81 -33.30 -19.32
C SER A 467 13.09 -32.05 -20.15
N THR A 468 14.36 -31.82 -20.46
CA THR A 468 14.85 -30.78 -21.37
C THR A 468 15.28 -31.35 -22.73
N ASP A 469 15.11 -32.65 -22.94
CA ASP A 469 15.51 -33.35 -24.16
C ASP A 469 14.49 -33.12 -25.28
N ALA A 470 14.87 -33.48 -26.51
CA ALA A 470 14.00 -33.39 -27.68
C ALA A 470 12.67 -34.15 -27.52
N ALA A 471 12.58 -35.14 -26.62
CA ALA A 471 11.35 -35.90 -26.34
C ALA A 471 10.32 -35.15 -25.45
N ALA A 472 10.67 -33.99 -24.88
CA ALA A 472 9.79 -33.20 -24.04
C ALA A 472 8.87 -32.32 -24.89
N HIS A 473 7.66 -32.80 -25.15
CA HIS A 473 6.66 -32.12 -25.99
C HIS A 473 5.35 -31.79 -25.27
N TYR A 474 5.24 -32.10 -23.98
CA TYR A 474 4.00 -31.91 -23.23
C TYR A 474 4.12 -30.77 -22.24
N THR A 475 3.05 -30.02 -22.09
CA THR A 475 2.84 -29.10 -20.97
C THR A 475 1.58 -29.50 -20.23
N ALA A 476 1.58 -29.29 -18.91
CA ALA A 476 0.45 -29.60 -18.06
C ALA A 476 0.38 -28.56 -16.94
N THR A 477 -0.85 -28.20 -16.57
CA THR A 477 -1.11 -27.38 -15.39
C THR A 477 -1.45 -28.28 -14.21
N PHE A 478 -0.75 -28.08 -13.09
CA PHE A 478 -0.96 -28.90 -11.90
C PHE A 478 -1.77 -28.14 -10.85
N SER A 479 -2.84 -28.76 -10.35
CA SER A 479 -3.63 -28.25 -9.22
C SER A 479 -3.28 -29.00 -7.94
N LEU A 480 -3.26 -28.26 -6.82
CA LEU A 480 -3.11 -28.84 -5.49
C LEU A 480 -4.43 -29.48 -5.07
N VAL A 481 -4.42 -30.80 -4.82
CA VAL A 481 -5.58 -31.57 -4.33
C VAL A 481 -5.44 -31.97 -2.86
N GLY A 482 -4.30 -31.67 -2.24
CA GLY A 482 -3.97 -31.98 -0.85
C GLY A 482 -3.10 -33.23 -0.70
N ASP A 483 -2.42 -33.33 0.44
CA ASP A 483 -1.47 -34.41 0.70
C ASP A 483 -2.13 -35.79 0.65
N GLY A 484 -1.50 -36.71 -0.10
CA GLY A 484 -1.99 -38.08 -0.28
C GLY A 484 -3.18 -38.22 -1.24
N LYS A 485 -3.59 -37.14 -1.93
CA LYS A 485 -4.70 -37.15 -2.90
C LYS A 485 -4.25 -36.99 -4.35
N GLY A 486 -2.97 -36.69 -4.60
CA GLY A 486 -2.41 -36.46 -5.93
C GLY A 486 -1.26 -37.41 -6.28
N ASP A 487 -0.80 -37.34 -7.53
CA ASP A 487 0.25 -38.23 -8.06
C ASP A 487 1.62 -37.53 -8.16
N TYR A 488 1.68 -36.21 -7.93
CA TYR A 488 2.88 -35.39 -8.12
C TYR A 488 3.24 -34.55 -6.89
N ILE A 489 4.53 -34.22 -6.74
CA ILE A 489 5.08 -33.26 -5.77
C ILE A 489 5.88 -32.17 -6.49
N SER A 490 6.10 -31.02 -5.84
CA SER A 490 6.96 -29.98 -6.39
C SER A 490 8.44 -30.39 -6.31
N ALA A 491 9.19 -30.23 -7.40
CA ALA A 491 10.62 -30.50 -7.45
C ALA A 491 11.44 -29.19 -7.37
N SER A 492 12.60 -29.23 -6.69
CA SER A 492 13.55 -28.11 -6.64
C SER A 492 14.50 -28.16 -7.83
N THR A 493 14.39 -27.20 -8.74
CA THR A 493 15.24 -27.09 -9.94
C THR A 493 15.67 -25.64 -10.19
N THR A 494 16.64 -25.41 -11.09
CA THR A 494 17.07 -24.07 -11.54
C THR A 494 16.28 -23.55 -12.74
N ALA A 495 15.31 -24.32 -13.24
CA ALA A 495 14.46 -23.95 -14.36
C ALA A 495 13.64 -22.69 -14.06
N ASN A 496 13.42 -21.85 -15.07
CA ASN A 496 12.55 -20.68 -14.96
C ASN A 496 11.05 -21.08 -14.94
N GLY A 497 10.59 -21.65 -13.82
CA GLY A 497 9.22 -22.13 -13.63
C GLY A 497 9.09 -23.18 -12.53
N ARG A 498 7.88 -23.72 -12.33
CA ARG A 498 7.63 -24.79 -11.35
C ARG A 498 7.61 -26.15 -12.02
N VAL A 499 8.45 -27.06 -11.51
CA VAL A 499 8.56 -28.44 -11.97
C VAL A 499 7.85 -29.36 -10.99
N PHE A 500 7.05 -30.29 -11.51
CA PHE A 500 6.36 -31.32 -10.73
C PHE A 500 6.94 -32.70 -11.03
N ALA A 501 7.37 -33.41 -9.99
CA ALA A 501 7.86 -34.77 -10.11
C ALA A 501 6.77 -35.75 -9.69
N TRP A 502 6.55 -36.77 -10.51
CA TRP A 502 5.68 -37.88 -10.16
C TRP A 502 6.25 -38.69 -8.99
N VAL A 503 5.37 -39.13 -8.08
CA VAL A 503 5.74 -39.99 -6.96
C VAL A 503 4.98 -41.29 -7.07
N LYS A 504 5.74 -42.39 -7.07
CA LYS A 504 5.18 -43.74 -7.12
C LYS A 504 4.19 -43.95 -5.94
N PRO A 505 2.94 -44.37 -6.20
CA PRO A 505 1.99 -44.70 -5.15
C PRO A 505 2.39 -46.01 -4.45
N ASP A 506 1.93 -46.16 -3.20
CA ASP A 506 2.08 -47.38 -2.43
C ASP A 506 0.84 -48.27 -2.58
N THR A 507 0.98 -49.59 -2.46
CA THR A 507 -0.16 -50.51 -2.51
C THR A 507 -0.13 -51.41 -1.28
N VAL A 508 -1.08 -51.22 -0.37
CA VAL A 508 -1.22 -52.04 0.85
C VAL A 508 -2.57 -52.73 0.81
N SER A 509 -2.58 -54.06 0.87
CA SER A 509 -3.81 -54.89 0.84
C SER A 509 -4.75 -54.62 -0.35
N GLY A 510 -4.19 -54.32 -1.53
CA GLY A 510 -4.96 -54.03 -2.74
C GLY A 510 -5.52 -52.60 -2.84
N ILE A 511 -5.27 -51.75 -1.85
CA ILE A 511 -5.66 -50.34 -1.85
C ILE A 511 -4.46 -49.47 -2.24
N ILE A 512 -4.64 -48.60 -3.23
CA ILE A 512 -3.61 -47.68 -3.73
C ILE A 512 -3.59 -46.43 -2.84
N TYR A 513 -2.45 -46.18 -2.21
CA TYR A 513 -2.18 -44.97 -1.44
C TYR A 513 -1.30 -44.03 -2.25
N LYS A 514 -1.90 -42.95 -2.74
CA LYS A 514 -1.17 -41.88 -3.43
C LYS A 514 -0.26 -41.15 -2.45
N ARG A 515 0.93 -40.76 -2.90
CA ARG A 515 1.93 -40.02 -2.08
C ARG A 515 2.17 -38.59 -2.54
N GLY A 516 1.57 -38.17 -3.65
CA GLY A 516 1.64 -36.80 -4.15
C GLY A 516 0.53 -35.91 -3.58
N SER A 517 0.65 -34.62 -3.88
CA SER A 517 -0.30 -33.58 -3.50
C SER A 517 -0.88 -32.81 -4.68
N TYR A 518 -0.39 -33.08 -5.90
CA TYR A 518 -0.79 -32.41 -7.13
C TYR A 518 -1.29 -33.38 -8.19
N VAL A 519 -2.19 -32.91 -9.07
CA VAL A 519 -2.69 -33.63 -10.26
C VAL A 519 -2.61 -32.73 -11.51
N PRO A 520 -2.35 -33.27 -12.71
CA PRO A 520 -2.26 -32.52 -13.97
C PRO A 520 -3.64 -32.15 -14.56
N ALA A 521 -4.53 -31.63 -13.73
CA ALA A 521 -5.88 -31.20 -14.07
C ALA A 521 -6.15 -29.80 -13.48
N VAL A 522 -7.07 -29.05 -14.07
CA VAL A 522 -7.55 -27.76 -13.56
C VAL A 522 -9.01 -27.86 -13.19
N LEU A 523 -9.42 -27.09 -12.19
CA LEU A 523 -10.82 -26.96 -11.84
C LEU A 523 -11.53 -26.08 -12.88
N LEU A 524 -12.51 -26.63 -13.58
CA LEU A 524 -13.31 -25.94 -14.58
C LEU A 524 -14.64 -25.49 -13.95
N PRO A 525 -14.79 -24.21 -13.58
CA PRO A 525 -16.02 -23.73 -12.96
C PRO A 525 -17.17 -23.73 -13.97
N ALA A 526 -18.35 -24.22 -13.58
CA ALA A 526 -19.57 -24.10 -14.38
C ALA A 526 -20.24 -22.73 -14.19
N PRO A 527 -20.99 -22.21 -15.18
CA PRO A 527 -21.76 -20.98 -15.03
C PRO A 527 -23.00 -21.20 -14.14
N GLN A 528 -23.18 -20.33 -13.14
CA GLN A 528 -24.17 -20.47 -12.07
C GLN A 528 -25.30 -19.44 -12.17
N LEU A 529 -26.46 -19.76 -11.58
CA LEU A 529 -27.58 -18.85 -11.37
C LEU A 529 -27.98 -18.85 -9.89
N GLN A 530 -28.25 -17.67 -9.33
CA GLN A 530 -28.75 -17.51 -7.97
C GLN A 530 -29.79 -16.39 -7.91
N GLN A 531 -30.99 -16.72 -7.44
CA GLN A 531 -32.10 -15.76 -7.34
C GLN A 531 -32.80 -15.90 -5.98
N ILE A 532 -33.20 -14.78 -5.41
CA ILE A 532 -34.05 -14.73 -4.21
C ILE A 532 -35.12 -13.67 -4.40
N PHE A 533 -36.36 -14.04 -4.06
CA PHE A 533 -37.48 -13.14 -3.89
C PHE A 533 -37.89 -13.15 -2.42
N SER A 534 -38.08 -11.99 -1.80
CA SER A 534 -38.68 -11.91 -0.45
C SER A 534 -39.80 -10.87 -0.36
N LEU A 535 -40.81 -11.20 0.44
CA LEU A 535 -41.94 -10.35 0.77
C LEU A 535 -42.08 -10.34 2.29
N GLY A 536 -42.06 -9.17 2.91
CA GLY A 536 -42.32 -9.04 4.34
C GLY A 536 -43.15 -7.84 4.72
N ASN A 537 -43.70 -7.90 5.92
CA ASN A 537 -44.63 -6.92 6.47
C ASN A 537 -44.34 -6.71 7.96
N ASP A 538 -44.18 -5.45 8.36
CA ASP A 538 -44.11 -5.01 9.75
C ASP A 538 -45.44 -4.35 10.14
N PHE A 539 -46.21 -5.02 11.00
CA PHE A 539 -47.46 -4.54 11.56
C PHE A 539 -47.21 -3.88 12.92
N LYS A 540 -47.29 -2.55 12.97
CA LYS A 540 -47.21 -1.74 14.20
C LYS A 540 -48.60 -1.70 14.85
N ILE A 541 -48.83 -2.59 15.81
CA ILE A 541 -50.10 -2.65 16.58
C ILE A 541 -50.20 -1.41 17.50
N SER A 542 -49.09 -1.03 18.12
CA SER A 542 -48.90 0.23 18.85
C SER A 542 -47.40 0.55 18.93
N ASP A 543 -47.03 1.70 19.49
CA ASP A 543 -45.62 2.11 19.64
C ASP A 543 -44.75 1.08 20.41
N ASN A 544 -45.39 0.20 21.19
CA ASN A 544 -44.71 -0.83 21.99
C ASN A 544 -44.82 -2.25 21.43
N HIS A 545 -45.59 -2.48 20.36
CA HIS A 545 -45.90 -3.83 19.86
C HIS A 545 -45.78 -3.91 18.33
N LEU A 546 -44.91 -4.79 17.86
CA LEU A 546 -44.59 -5.00 16.44
C LEU A 546 -44.69 -6.49 16.10
N ILE A 547 -45.35 -6.81 14.99
CA ILE A 547 -45.30 -8.14 14.35
C ILE A 547 -44.61 -8.00 12.99
N THR A 548 -43.52 -8.73 12.79
CA THR A 548 -42.81 -8.82 11.51
C THR A 548 -43.06 -10.19 10.91
N THR A 549 -43.39 -10.23 9.62
CA THR A 549 -43.52 -11.45 8.82
C THR A 549 -42.64 -11.35 7.59
N GLU A 550 -42.00 -12.43 7.16
CA GLU A 550 -41.28 -12.48 5.90
C GLU A 550 -41.37 -13.88 5.29
N ALA A 551 -41.63 -13.95 3.99
CA ALA A 551 -41.54 -15.16 3.18
C ALA A 551 -40.50 -14.95 2.07
N ALA A 552 -39.73 -15.98 1.75
CA ALA A 552 -38.70 -15.94 0.74
C ALA A 552 -38.73 -17.19 -0.16
N LEU A 553 -38.46 -16.99 -1.44
CA LEU A 553 -38.26 -18.04 -2.44
C LEU A 553 -36.86 -17.91 -3.01
N SER A 554 -36.17 -19.04 -3.20
CA SER A 554 -34.84 -19.09 -3.81
C SER A 554 -34.82 -20.02 -5.00
N ASN A 555 -34.04 -19.68 -6.02
CA ASN A 555 -33.73 -20.53 -7.15
C ASN A 555 -32.20 -20.51 -7.36
N ARG A 556 -31.54 -21.65 -7.23
CA ARG A 556 -30.08 -21.76 -7.41
C ARG A 556 -29.75 -22.96 -8.29
N ASP A 557 -29.13 -22.68 -9.42
CA ASP A 557 -28.61 -23.67 -10.38
C ASP A 557 -27.08 -23.57 -10.38
N VAL A 558 -26.39 -24.67 -10.07
CA VAL A 558 -24.93 -24.72 -9.95
C VAL A 558 -24.23 -25.01 -11.28
N ASN A 559 -24.97 -25.40 -12.31
CA ASN A 559 -24.47 -25.67 -13.66
C ASN A 559 -25.55 -25.43 -14.71
N THR A 560 -25.67 -24.17 -15.13
CA THR A 560 -26.69 -23.75 -16.11
C THR A 560 -26.48 -24.30 -17.54
N LEU A 561 -25.39 -25.05 -17.78
CA LEU A 561 -25.12 -25.77 -19.04
C LEU A 561 -25.68 -27.21 -19.02
N SER A 562 -26.00 -27.76 -17.86
CA SER A 562 -26.58 -29.08 -17.70
C SER A 562 -28.10 -28.98 -17.48
N THR A 563 -28.83 -29.96 -17.99
CA THR A 563 -30.25 -30.16 -17.66
C THR A 563 -30.47 -31.28 -16.65
N LYS A 564 -29.42 -32.03 -16.31
CA LYS A 564 -29.46 -33.04 -15.24
C LYS A 564 -29.59 -32.33 -13.89
N ASP A 565 -30.32 -32.96 -12.97
CA ASP A 565 -30.44 -32.59 -11.56
C ASP A 565 -31.24 -31.30 -11.20
N ASN A 566 -31.68 -30.49 -12.17
CA ASN A 566 -32.45 -29.24 -11.98
C ASN A 566 -33.74 -29.28 -11.09
N ASN A 567 -34.20 -30.46 -10.67
CA ASN A 567 -35.37 -30.60 -9.80
C ASN A 567 -35.11 -30.15 -8.34
N ASP A 568 -33.86 -29.87 -7.97
CA ASP A 568 -33.47 -29.45 -6.61
C ASP A 568 -33.19 -27.94 -6.46
N ASN A 569 -33.26 -27.16 -7.55
CA ASN A 569 -32.88 -25.74 -7.59
C ASN A 569 -33.79 -24.80 -6.77
N MET A 570 -35.10 -25.08 -6.66
CA MET A 570 -36.07 -24.19 -6.02
C MET A 570 -36.35 -24.55 -4.55
N GLY A 571 -36.39 -23.54 -3.68
CA GLY A 571 -36.74 -23.70 -2.26
C GLY A 571 -37.41 -22.47 -1.64
N ALA A 572 -38.07 -22.67 -0.50
CA ALA A 572 -38.81 -21.63 0.22
C ALA A 572 -38.40 -21.49 1.69
N ALA A 573 -38.59 -20.30 2.27
CA ALA A 573 -38.41 -20.03 3.68
C ALA A 573 -39.45 -19.01 4.19
N ALA A 574 -39.77 -19.05 5.48
CA ALA A 574 -40.71 -18.13 6.11
C ALA A 574 -40.31 -17.84 7.56
N LYS A 575 -40.62 -16.63 8.04
CA LYS A 575 -40.36 -16.20 9.40
C LYS A 575 -41.46 -15.28 9.92
N ILE A 576 -41.85 -15.48 11.17
CA ILE A 576 -42.70 -14.58 11.94
C ILE A 576 -41.98 -14.19 13.23
N ASN A 577 -42.02 -12.91 13.59
CA ASN A 577 -41.48 -12.37 14.83
C ASN A 577 -42.51 -11.43 15.47
N TYR A 578 -42.69 -11.54 16.78
CA TYR A 578 -43.43 -10.59 17.60
C TYR A 578 -42.47 -9.97 18.61
N ARG A 579 -42.43 -8.63 18.68
CA ARG A 579 -41.70 -7.86 19.69
C ARG A 579 -42.65 -6.95 20.44
N GLY A 580 -42.70 -7.08 21.76
CA GLY A 580 -43.54 -6.29 22.65
C GLY A 580 -42.77 -5.71 23.83
N ILE A 581 -43.04 -4.45 24.19
CA ILE A 581 -42.56 -3.82 25.42
C ILE A 581 -43.76 -3.58 26.34
N VAL A 582 -43.78 -4.27 27.47
CA VAL A 582 -44.85 -4.17 28.48
C VAL A 582 -44.31 -3.40 29.69
N PRO A 583 -44.74 -2.14 29.93
CA PRO A 583 -44.39 -1.41 31.14
C PRO A 583 -45.03 -2.09 32.36
N THR A 584 -44.24 -2.38 33.39
CA THR A 584 -44.75 -3.08 34.60
C THR A 584 -45.18 -2.14 35.72
N LYS A 585 -44.86 -0.84 35.64
CA LYS A 585 -45.36 0.21 36.54
C LYS A 585 -45.86 1.43 35.77
N ARG A 586 -46.96 2.03 36.23
CA ARG A 586 -47.72 3.05 35.49
C ARG A 586 -47.48 4.51 35.93
N ASP A 587 -46.59 4.80 36.88
CA ASP A 587 -46.52 6.14 37.49
C ASP A 587 -45.14 6.87 37.48
N SER A 588 -45.26 8.19 37.30
CA SER A 588 -44.38 9.37 37.29
C SER A 588 -42.94 9.35 36.72
N ALA A 589 -42.82 10.10 35.62
CA ALA A 589 -41.79 11.09 35.30
C ALA A 589 -40.32 10.73 35.07
N THR A 590 -39.75 9.54 35.34
CA THR A 590 -38.38 9.30 34.82
C THR A 590 -37.83 7.88 34.70
N ILE A 591 -38.41 6.83 35.32
CA ILE A 591 -37.78 5.49 35.23
C ILE A 591 -38.82 4.37 35.14
N LYS A 592 -38.95 3.74 33.97
CA LYS A 592 -39.92 2.67 33.69
C LYS A 592 -39.24 1.29 33.79
N GLU A 593 -39.67 0.49 34.76
CA GLU A 593 -39.46 -0.96 34.70
C GLU A 593 -40.30 -1.52 33.55
N GLN A 594 -39.73 -2.42 32.77
CA GLN A 594 -40.38 -2.94 31.57
C GLN A 594 -39.96 -4.38 31.28
N LEU A 595 -40.93 -5.16 30.77
CA LEU A 595 -40.73 -6.49 30.24
C LEU A 595 -40.67 -6.41 28.71
N LEU A 596 -39.56 -6.84 28.13
CA LEU A 596 -39.43 -7.04 26.70
C LEU A 596 -39.70 -8.50 26.36
N ILE A 597 -40.58 -8.72 25.40
CA ILE A 597 -40.95 -10.03 24.85
C ILE A 597 -40.54 -10.04 23.38
N ASP A 598 -39.74 -11.02 22.96
CA ASP A 598 -39.38 -11.26 21.56
C ASP A 598 -39.59 -12.74 21.25
N ALA A 599 -40.60 -13.06 20.45
CA ALA A 599 -40.98 -14.42 20.10
C ALA A 599 -40.94 -14.59 18.58
N SER A 600 -40.28 -15.64 18.09
CA SER A 600 -40.15 -15.87 16.65
C SER A 600 -40.16 -17.33 16.29
N TYR A 601 -40.66 -17.60 15.08
CA TYR A 601 -40.65 -18.90 14.44
C TYR A 601 -40.16 -18.74 13.00
N GLU A 602 -39.28 -19.64 12.60
CA GLU A 602 -38.64 -19.68 11.30
C GLU A 602 -38.76 -21.09 10.71
N PHE A 603 -39.12 -21.15 9.43
CA PHE A 603 -39.16 -22.36 8.62
C PHE A 603 -38.25 -22.17 7.41
N VAL A 604 -37.38 -23.15 7.15
CA VAL A 604 -36.50 -23.17 5.97
C VAL A 604 -36.62 -24.53 5.31
N GLN A 605 -37.08 -24.57 4.07
CA GLN A 605 -37.15 -25.81 3.31
C GLN A 605 -35.75 -26.32 2.96
N ALA A 606 -35.57 -27.64 2.85
CA ALA A 606 -34.31 -28.29 2.49
C ALA A 606 -33.59 -27.65 1.28
N LYS A 607 -34.35 -27.26 0.26
CA LYS A 607 -33.83 -26.72 -1.01
C LYS A 607 -33.55 -25.21 -0.98
N PHE A 608 -33.90 -24.50 0.09
CA PHE A 608 -33.71 -23.05 0.15
C PHE A 608 -32.21 -22.69 0.19
N LYS A 609 -31.79 -21.76 -0.67
CA LYS A 609 -30.40 -21.29 -0.78
C LYS A 609 -30.33 -19.78 -0.61
N TYR A 610 -29.57 -19.34 0.40
CA TYR A 610 -29.34 -17.92 0.68
C TYR A 610 -28.18 -17.35 -0.16
N VAL A 611 -28.18 -16.03 -0.40
CA VAL A 611 -27.08 -15.28 -1.06
C VAL A 611 -25.89 -15.18 -0.11
N GLU A 612 -26.08 -14.49 1.00
CA GLU A 612 -25.15 -14.50 2.13
C GLU A 612 -25.87 -15.01 3.38
N ARG A 613 -25.07 -15.44 4.36
CA ARG A 613 -25.56 -16.11 5.57
C ARG A 613 -26.51 -15.20 6.37
N PHE A 614 -27.72 -15.68 6.63
CA PHE A 614 -28.70 -14.96 7.46
C PHE A 614 -28.68 -15.32 8.96
N ARG A 615 -28.23 -16.54 9.33
CA ARG A 615 -28.04 -16.97 10.73
C ARG A 615 -26.66 -16.60 11.27
N ALA A 616 -26.40 -16.67 12.58
CA ALA A 616 -25.07 -16.38 13.13
C ALA A 616 -23.97 -17.34 12.62
N ILE A 617 -22.70 -16.89 12.60
CA ILE A 617 -21.58 -17.69 12.04
C ILE A 617 -21.32 -18.98 12.82
N GLU A 618 -21.64 -18.94 14.12
CA GLU A 618 -21.50 -20.06 15.05
C GLU A 618 -22.77 -20.93 15.13
N PHE A 619 -23.84 -20.64 14.37
CA PHE A 619 -25.16 -21.29 14.53
C PHE A 619 -25.08 -22.82 14.54
N ASN A 620 -24.42 -23.43 13.55
CA ASN A 620 -24.33 -24.89 13.45
C ASN A 620 -23.64 -25.50 14.67
N ARG A 621 -22.60 -24.83 15.19
CA ARG A 621 -21.89 -25.24 16.39
C ARG A 621 -22.75 -25.06 17.64
N GLU A 622 -23.50 -23.96 17.75
CA GLU A 622 -24.41 -23.76 18.89
C GLU A 622 -25.42 -24.92 19.05
N TRP A 623 -25.73 -25.61 17.96
CA TRP A 623 -26.62 -26.77 17.91
C TRP A 623 -25.91 -28.13 17.78
N ASN A 624 -24.56 -28.19 17.76
CA ASN A 624 -23.80 -29.42 17.45
C ASN A 624 -24.25 -30.11 16.15
N THR A 625 -24.59 -29.33 15.14
CA THR A 625 -24.96 -29.84 13.81
C THR A 625 -23.79 -29.66 12.84
N THR A 626 -23.58 -30.63 11.96
CA THR A 626 -22.65 -30.50 10.84
C THR A 626 -23.40 -30.01 9.60
N ALA A 627 -22.68 -29.48 8.62
CA ALA A 627 -23.28 -29.25 7.30
C ALA A 627 -23.57 -30.63 6.68
N TYR A 628 -24.85 -31.05 6.68
CA TYR A 628 -25.25 -32.33 6.13
C TYR A 628 -25.17 -32.33 4.60
N VAL A 629 -24.70 -33.46 4.04
CA VAL A 629 -24.64 -33.72 2.59
C VAL A 629 -26.04 -33.62 1.95
N ASN A 630 -27.09 -33.97 2.71
CA ASN A 630 -28.49 -33.90 2.28
C ASN A 630 -29.27 -32.94 3.20
N PRO A 631 -29.54 -31.70 2.74
CA PRO A 631 -30.37 -30.74 3.46
C PRO A 631 -31.76 -31.30 3.80
N ARG A 632 -32.33 -30.84 4.91
CA ARG A 632 -33.69 -31.21 5.38
C ARG A 632 -34.47 -29.95 5.71
N ASP A 633 -35.78 -30.07 5.79
CA ASP A 633 -36.63 -28.98 6.29
C ASP A 633 -36.25 -28.66 7.73
N GLU A 634 -36.08 -27.37 8.01
CA GLU A 634 -35.62 -26.85 9.28
C GLU A 634 -36.69 -25.98 9.92
N HIS A 635 -36.90 -26.18 11.22
CA HIS A 635 -37.78 -25.36 12.06
C HIS A 635 -36.97 -24.77 13.21
N TYR A 636 -37.04 -23.46 13.39
CA TYR A 636 -36.34 -22.75 14.45
C TYR A 636 -37.32 -21.85 15.22
N GLY A 637 -37.43 -22.07 16.53
CA GLY A 637 -38.21 -21.22 17.43
C GLY A 637 -37.32 -20.51 18.43
N ASN A 638 -37.66 -19.28 18.77
CA ASN A 638 -36.97 -18.48 19.77
C ASN A 638 -37.98 -17.66 20.58
N LEU A 639 -37.94 -17.78 21.90
CA LEU A 639 -38.67 -16.95 22.85
C LEU A 639 -37.65 -16.28 23.78
N PHE A 640 -37.64 -14.97 23.81
CA PHE A 640 -36.76 -14.16 24.65
C PHE A 640 -37.60 -13.23 25.53
N LEU A 641 -37.39 -13.33 26.84
CA LEU A 641 -38.02 -12.50 27.85
C LEU A 641 -36.93 -11.74 28.59
N GLN A 642 -37.03 -10.41 28.68
CA GLN A 642 -36.07 -9.59 29.42
C GLN A 642 -36.80 -8.63 30.34
N TYR A 643 -36.51 -8.70 31.63
CA TYR A 643 -36.97 -7.74 32.62
C TYR A 643 -35.89 -6.69 32.88
N GLN A 644 -36.20 -5.43 32.58
CA GLN A 644 -35.31 -4.30 32.84
C GLN A 644 -35.68 -3.65 34.18
N PHE A 645 -34.75 -3.68 35.12
CA PHE A 645 -34.85 -2.95 36.38
C PHE A 645 -34.44 -1.50 36.19
N ALA A 646 -35.09 -0.59 36.92
CA ALA A 646 -34.88 0.85 36.87
C ALA A 646 -33.42 1.29 37.06
N LYS A 647 -32.71 0.72 38.06
CA LYS A 647 -31.32 1.09 38.40
C LYS A 647 -30.38 -0.11 38.62
N ALA A 648 -30.94 -1.33 38.69
CA ALA A 648 -30.21 -2.55 39.05
C ALA A 648 -29.72 -3.37 37.85
N GLY A 649 -30.12 -3.02 36.61
CA GLY A 649 -29.72 -3.72 35.39
C GLY A 649 -30.85 -4.55 34.78
N ASN A 650 -30.59 -5.74 34.23
CA ASN A 650 -31.61 -6.61 33.65
C ASN A 650 -31.34 -8.10 33.87
N ILE A 651 -32.41 -8.88 33.83
CA ILE A 651 -32.37 -10.36 33.77
C ILE A 651 -33.12 -10.78 32.52
N ASN A 652 -32.61 -11.80 31.83
CA ASN A 652 -33.26 -12.37 30.66
C ASN A 652 -33.29 -13.89 30.70
N TYR A 653 -34.33 -14.45 30.10
CA TYR A 653 -34.49 -15.87 29.84
C TYR A 653 -34.74 -16.04 28.33
N ARG A 654 -34.08 -17.01 27.72
CA ARG A 654 -34.29 -17.38 26.32
C ARG A 654 -34.51 -18.87 26.20
N PHE A 655 -35.58 -19.25 25.54
CA PHE A 655 -35.83 -20.61 25.06
C PHE A 655 -35.66 -20.64 23.55
N ARG A 656 -34.89 -21.61 23.04
CA ARG A 656 -34.74 -21.86 21.60
C ARG A 656 -35.02 -23.32 21.30
N ASN A 657 -35.61 -23.62 20.15
CA ASN A 657 -35.67 -24.97 19.61
C ASN A 657 -35.20 -24.98 18.16
N TYR A 658 -34.56 -26.08 17.76
CA TYR A 658 -34.14 -26.29 16.39
C TYR A 658 -34.40 -27.73 15.98
N VAL A 659 -35.11 -27.93 14.88
CA VAL A 659 -35.50 -29.25 14.38
C VAL A 659 -35.13 -29.34 12.92
N GLN A 660 -34.33 -30.33 12.55
CA GLN A 660 -34.14 -30.76 11.17
C GLN A 660 -34.90 -32.07 10.97
N LYS A 661 -35.89 -32.05 10.10
CA LYS A 661 -36.88 -33.12 9.95
C LYS A 661 -36.22 -34.49 9.77
N GLY A 662 -36.46 -35.39 10.73
CA GLY A 662 -36.00 -36.79 10.72
C GLY A 662 -34.53 -37.00 11.05
N VAL A 663 -33.75 -35.95 11.35
CA VAL A 663 -32.29 -36.05 11.56
C VAL A 663 -31.85 -35.46 12.89
N PHE A 664 -32.43 -34.35 13.33
CA PHE A 664 -31.98 -33.63 14.52
C PHE A 664 -33.13 -32.90 15.21
N THR A 665 -33.15 -32.95 16.54
CA THR A 665 -34.01 -32.11 17.39
C THR A 665 -33.19 -31.61 18.57
N GLY A 666 -33.21 -30.30 18.81
CA GLY A 666 -32.52 -29.65 19.92
C GLY A 666 -33.40 -28.63 20.63
N TYR A 667 -33.20 -28.52 21.94
CA TYR A 667 -33.81 -27.52 22.81
C TYR A 667 -32.73 -26.85 23.65
N GLU A 668 -32.69 -25.52 23.63
CA GLU A 668 -31.77 -24.73 24.43
C GLU A 668 -32.52 -23.82 25.38
N ASN A 669 -32.12 -23.85 26.65
CA ASN A 669 -32.52 -22.88 27.65
C ASN A 669 -31.31 -22.03 28.01
N SER A 670 -31.49 -20.71 28.05
CA SER A 670 -30.46 -19.81 28.55
C SER A 670 -31.03 -18.77 29.51
N ILE A 671 -30.22 -18.43 30.50
CA ILE A 671 -30.50 -17.39 31.47
C ILE A 671 -29.31 -16.44 31.52
N GLY A 672 -29.58 -15.15 31.48
CA GLY A 672 -28.57 -14.12 31.57
C GLY A 672 -28.97 -13.01 32.52
N ALA A 673 -27.99 -12.32 33.07
CA ALA A 673 -28.21 -11.15 33.90
C ALA A 673 -27.06 -10.15 33.74
N ILE A 674 -27.39 -8.87 33.71
CA ILE A 674 -26.46 -7.76 33.91
C ILE A 674 -26.95 -7.04 35.13
N LEU A 675 -26.28 -7.21 36.26
CA LEU A 675 -26.65 -6.61 37.54
C LEU A 675 -25.60 -5.59 37.96
N GLN A 676 -26.03 -4.39 38.34
CA GLN A 676 -25.13 -3.33 38.77
C GLN A 676 -25.61 -2.67 40.05
N GLY A 677 -24.68 -2.39 40.98
CA GLY A 677 -25.01 -1.72 42.23
C GLY A 677 -23.81 -1.61 43.17
N LYS A 678 -23.69 -0.48 43.89
CA LYS A 678 -22.63 -0.23 44.89
C LYS A 678 -21.20 -0.51 44.38
N GLY A 679 -20.93 -0.20 43.10
CA GLY A 679 -19.62 -0.43 42.46
C GLY A 679 -19.43 -1.83 41.86
N PHE A 680 -20.31 -2.79 42.16
CA PHE A 680 -20.30 -4.11 41.53
C PHE A 680 -20.97 -4.08 40.17
N LEU A 681 -20.41 -4.83 39.24
CA LEU A 681 -21.00 -5.19 37.96
C LEU A 681 -20.86 -6.71 37.81
N PHE A 682 -21.99 -7.40 37.77
CA PHE A 682 -22.07 -8.83 37.54
C PHE A 682 -22.77 -9.08 36.21
N THR A 683 -22.09 -9.76 35.29
CA THR A 683 -22.64 -10.15 34.00
C THR A 683 -22.57 -11.67 33.88
N THR A 684 -23.67 -12.32 33.55
CA THR A 684 -23.69 -13.76 33.33
C THR A 684 -24.57 -14.14 32.14
N GLN A 685 -24.17 -15.19 31.44
CA GLN A 685 -24.90 -15.81 30.34
C GLN A 685 -24.66 -17.31 30.45
N ASN A 686 -25.69 -18.07 30.78
CA ASN A 686 -25.59 -19.52 30.93
C ASN A 686 -26.57 -20.18 29.98
N SER A 687 -26.12 -21.17 29.22
CA SER A 687 -26.99 -21.94 28.34
C SER A 687 -26.77 -23.44 28.50
N ILE A 688 -27.87 -24.18 28.35
CA ILE A 688 -27.89 -25.64 28.27
C ILE A 688 -28.70 -26.03 27.04
N MET A 689 -28.05 -26.70 26.09
CA MET A 689 -28.70 -27.30 24.94
C MET A 689 -28.70 -28.81 25.10
N ASN A 690 -29.87 -29.42 24.92
CA ASN A 690 -30.02 -30.87 24.80
C ASN A 690 -30.48 -31.17 23.38
N SER A 691 -29.87 -32.16 22.74
CA SER A 691 -30.28 -32.59 21.41
C SER A 691 -30.19 -34.09 21.20
N SER A 692 -31.00 -34.57 20.26
CA SER A 692 -30.97 -35.94 19.75
C SER A 692 -30.85 -35.91 18.23
N GLY A 693 -29.92 -36.70 17.69
CA GLY A 693 -29.71 -36.88 16.26
C GLY A 693 -29.56 -38.36 15.87
N LEU A 694 -29.15 -38.62 14.63
CA LEU A 694 -28.95 -39.99 14.12
C LEU A 694 -27.89 -40.75 14.93
N GLY A 695 -28.34 -41.64 15.82
CA GLY A 695 -27.47 -42.49 16.64
C GLY A 695 -26.68 -41.75 17.72
N GLN A 696 -26.94 -40.46 17.96
CA GLN A 696 -26.21 -39.63 18.91
C GLN A 696 -27.15 -38.76 19.75
N LYS A 697 -26.75 -38.49 21.00
CA LYS A 697 -27.35 -37.48 21.87
C LYS A 697 -26.29 -36.46 22.23
N SER A 698 -26.63 -35.20 22.41
CA SER A 698 -25.66 -34.23 22.90
C SER A 698 -26.22 -33.30 23.97
N LEU A 699 -25.35 -33.00 24.94
CA LEU A 699 -25.57 -32.05 26.01
C LEU A 699 -24.47 -30.99 25.92
N PHE A 700 -24.87 -29.75 25.67
CA PHE A 700 -23.96 -28.63 25.50
C PHE A 700 -24.22 -27.55 26.54
N VAL A 701 -23.33 -27.42 27.52
CA VAL A 701 -23.46 -26.50 28.65
C VAL A 701 -22.39 -25.41 28.53
N ARG A 702 -22.81 -24.13 28.51
CA ARG A 702 -21.93 -22.96 28.37
C ARG A 702 -22.24 -21.93 29.45
N PRO A 703 -21.68 -22.06 30.66
CA PRO A 703 -21.78 -21.02 31.67
C PRO A 703 -20.69 -19.97 31.48
N LYS A 704 -21.10 -18.71 31.52
CA LYS A 704 -20.21 -17.56 31.44
C LYS A 704 -20.58 -16.55 32.51
N ALA A 705 -19.61 -16.08 33.26
CA ALA A 705 -19.79 -15.10 34.31
C ALA A 705 -18.61 -14.14 34.40
N ASP A 706 -18.88 -12.87 34.63
CA ASP A 706 -17.91 -11.82 34.94
C ASP A 706 -18.42 -11.06 36.17
N LEU A 707 -17.58 -10.98 37.20
CA LEU A 707 -17.84 -10.19 38.39
C LEU A 707 -16.72 -9.18 38.54
N SER A 708 -17.05 -7.90 38.54
CA SER A 708 -16.08 -6.83 38.79
C SER A 708 -16.56 -5.85 39.85
N TYR A 709 -15.60 -5.25 40.54
CA TYR A 709 -15.82 -4.22 41.56
C TYR A 709 -15.01 -2.98 41.24
N ALA A 710 -15.68 -1.84 41.13
CA ALA A 710 -15.06 -0.53 40.95
C ALA A 710 -14.60 0.05 42.30
N ILE A 711 -13.29 0.15 42.49
CA ILE A 711 -12.70 0.66 43.71
C ILE A 711 -12.78 2.19 43.70
N ALA A 712 -13.76 2.76 44.42
CA ALA A 712 -13.99 4.21 44.48
C ALA A 712 -12.73 5.00 44.89
N LYS A 713 -11.99 4.52 45.91
CA LYS A 713 -10.73 5.14 46.39
C LYS A 713 -9.62 5.15 45.33
N ALA A 714 -9.68 4.27 44.33
CA ALA A 714 -8.72 4.15 43.24
C ALA A 714 -9.30 4.70 41.92
N ARG A 715 -10.10 5.77 41.97
CA ARG A 715 -10.70 6.42 40.79
C ARG A 715 -11.46 5.42 39.90
N ASN A 716 -12.21 4.51 40.51
CA ASN A 716 -13.03 3.48 39.84
C ASN A 716 -12.23 2.49 38.97
N VAL A 717 -10.96 2.24 39.28
CA VAL A 717 -10.24 1.05 38.77
C VAL A 717 -11.03 -0.19 39.15
N ARG A 718 -11.26 -1.07 38.17
CA ARG A 718 -12.02 -2.30 38.35
C ARG A 718 -11.09 -3.47 38.56
N VAL A 719 -11.35 -4.25 39.60
CA VAL A 719 -10.80 -5.60 39.75
C VAL A 719 -11.94 -6.56 39.46
N GLY A 720 -11.68 -7.58 38.66
CA GLY A 720 -12.69 -8.56 38.30
C GLY A 720 -12.14 -9.95 38.10
N VAL A 721 -13.06 -10.89 38.18
CA VAL A 721 -12.85 -12.31 37.87
C VAL A 721 -13.82 -12.70 36.77
N TYR A 722 -13.35 -13.50 35.82
CA TYR A 722 -14.20 -14.03 34.76
C TYR A 722 -14.06 -15.54 34.67
N LEU A 723 -15.16 -16.17 34.27
CA LEU A 723 -15.29 -17.59 34.04
C LEU A 723 -16.02 -17.79 32.72
N ASP A 724 -15.46 -18.61 31.83
CA ASP A 724 -16.06 -18.97 30.55
C ASP A 724 -15.77 -20.46 30.33
N HIS A 725 -16.79 -21.31 30.46
CA HIS A 725 -16.65 -22.75 30.29
C HIS A 725 -17.52 -23.25 29.16
N GLU A 726 -17.13 -24.39 28.64
CA GLU A 726 -17.91 -25.11 27.67
C GLU A 726 -17.71 -26.61 27.86
N ILE A 727 -18.84 -27.29 28.03
CA ILE A 727 -18.91 -28.73 28.23
C ILE A 727 -19.78 -29.25 27.10
N ASN A 728 -19.17 -29.91 26.13
CA ASN A 728 -19.86 -30.51 25.01
C ASN A 728 -19.73 -32.03 25.08
N SER A 729 -20.79 -32.68 25.52
CA SER A 729 -20.86 -34.14 25.64
C SER A 729 -21.72 -34.69 24.51
N ILE A 730 -21.12 -35.38 23.55
CA ILE A 730 -21.81 -36.09 22.47
C ILE A 730 -21.69 -37.58 22.76
N THR A 731 -22.80 -38.29 22.95
CA THR A 731 -22.79 -39.72 23.27
C THR A 731 -23.42 -40.55 22.15
N HIS A 732 -22.82 -41.70 21.85
CA HIS A 732 -23.43 -42.68 20.96
C HIS A 732 -24.60 -43.37 21.66
N SER A 733 -25.76 -43.43 20.99
CA SER A 733 -27.00 -43.95 21.58
C SER A 733 -26.96 -45.45 21.87
N SER A 734 -26.10 -46.22 21.19
CA SER A 734 -25.96 -47.67 21.37
C SER A 734 -24.97 -48.06 22.46
N THR A 735 -23.84 -47.35 22.59
CA THR A 735 -22.74 -47.72 23.51
C THR A 735 -22.65 -46.80 24.74
N ASN A 736 -23.33 -45.65 24.73
CA ASN A 736 -23.17 -44.59 25.73
C ASN A 736 -21.75 -44.03 25.86
N HIS A 737 -20.84 -44.37 24.95
CA HIS A 737 -19.51 -43.77 24.89
C HIS A 737 -19.59 -42.35 24.35
N LEU A 738 -18.73 -41.48 24.86
CA LEU A 738 -18.49 -40.15 24.33
C LEU A 738 -17.82 -40.26 22.96
N ASP A 739 -18.37 -39.53 21.99
CA ASP A 739 -17.78 -39.33 20.67
C ASP A 739 -16.47 -38.55 20.81
N ALA A 740 -15.51 -38.80 19.92
CA ALA A 740 -14.19 -38.16 19.92
C ALA A 740 -14.25 -36.62 19.80
N HIS A 741 -15.34 -36.06 19.25
CA HIS A 741 -15.58 -34.62 19.16
C HIS A 741 -16.16 -34.02 20.44
N SER A 742 -16.46 -34.82 21.47
CA SER A 742 -16.80 -34.30 22.79
C SER A 742 -15.60 -33.57 23.38
N TYR A 743 -15.84 -32.52 24.17
CA TYR A 743 -14.76 -31.80 24.85
C TYR A 743 -15.27 -31.06 26.07
N VAL A 744 -14.35 -30.80 26.99
CA VAL A 744 -14.53 -29.79 28.05
C VAL A 744 -13.41 -28.80 27.95
N TRP A 745 -13.77 -27.53 27.97
CA TRP A 745 -12.80 -26.48 28.18
C TRP A 745 -13.26 -25.46 29.21
N GLN A 746 -12.28 -24.92 29.92
CA GLN A 746 -12.51 -24.01 31.03
C GLN A 746 -11.52 -22.85 30.92
N ASN A 747 -12.04 -21.63 30.94
CA ASN A 747 -11.26 -20.40 31.08
C ASN A 747 -11.59 -19.76 32.42
N TYR A 748 -10.55 -19.56 33.21
CA TYR A 748 -10.58 -18.73 34.39
C TYR A 748 -9.70 -17.52 34.15
N GLY A 749 -10.09 -16.36 34.66
CA GLY A 749 -9.11 -15.30 34.77
C GLY A 749 -9.47 -14.20 35.74
N VAL A 750 -8.45 -13.41 35.99
CA VAL A 750 -8.47 -12.29 36.92
C VAL A 750 -7.91 -11.09 36.18
N TYR A 751 -8.50 -9.91 36.41
CA TYR A 751 -8.05 -8.70 35.77
C TYR A 751 -8.15 -7.49 36.68
N LEU A 752 -7.30 -6.52 36.39
CA LEU A 752 -7.37 -5.17 36.93
C LEU A 752 -7.30 -4.21 35.75
N LYS A 753 -8.31 -3.33 35.61
CA LYS A 753 -8.42 -2.42 34.47
C LYS A 753 -8.87 -1.02 34.93
N SER A 754 -8.23 0.01 34.40
CA SER A 754 -8.68 1.40 34.55
C SER A 754 -10.00 1.64 33.79
N PRO A 755 -10.89 2.54 34.25
CA PRO A 755 -12.07 2.93 33.49
C PRO A 755 -11.69 3.77 32.27
N ASP A 756 -12.54 3.73 31.23
CA ASP A 756 -12.28 4.44 29.97
C ASP A 756 -12.22 5.97 30.15
N SER A 757 -12.86 6.50 31.20
CA SER A 757 -12.80 7.92 31.58
C SER A 757 -11.45 8.36 32.17
N MET A 758 -10.58 7.43 32.57
CA MET A 758 -9.27 7.77 33.09
C MET A 758 -8.34 8.18 31.95
N ARG A 759 -7.68 9.34 32.09
CA ARG A 759 -6.78 9.88 31.06
C ARG A 759 -5.57 8.97 30.77
N ASN A 760 -5.02 8.33 31.80
CA ASN A 760 -4.05 7.25 31.65
C ASN A 760 -4.77 5.95 31.85
N GLN A 761 -4.74 5.10 30.84
CA GLN A 761 -5.40 3.81 30.86
C GLN A 761 -4.37 2.72 31.03
N PHE A 762 -4.71 1.70 31.81
CA PHE A 762 -3.89 0.51 31.99
C PHE A 762 -4.76 -0.69 32.35
N GLY A 763 -4.26 -1.87 32.00
CA GLY A 763 -4.88 -3.14 32.30
C GLY A 763 -3.83 -4.21 32.48
N ILE A 764 -4.13 -5.15 33.36
CA ILE A 764 -3.45 -6.43 33.49
C ILE A 764 -4.50 -7.53 33.59
N GLU A 765 -4.29 -8.62 32.87
CA GLU A 765 -5.15 -9.80 32.92
C GLU A 765 -4.28 -11.06 32.98
N ALA A 766 -4.71 -12.02 33.79
CA ALA A 766 -4.16 -13.37 33.81
C ALA A 766 -5.28 -14.36 33.48
N ARG A 767 -5.00 -15.32 32.60
CA ARG A 767 -5.96 -16.32 32.12
C ARG A 767 -5.35 -17.72 32.21
N LEU A 768 -6.15 -18.66 32.69
CA LEU A 768 -5.85 -20.09 32.71
C LEU A 768 -6.89 -20.82 31.85
N ARG A 769 -6.41 -21.51 30.83
CA ARG A 769 -7.15 -22.39 29.93
C ARG A 769 -6.83 -23.83 30.27
N MET A 770 -7.85 -24.66 30.45
CA MET A 770 -7.73 -26.10 30.63
C MET A 770 -8.63 -26.81 29.62
N GLU A 771 -8.14 -27.88 29.00
CA GLU A 771 -8.92 -28.68 28.06
C GLU A 771 -8.82 -30.17 28.36
N GLN A 772 -9.96 -30.85 28.29
CA GLN A 772 -10.13 -32.28 28.50
C GLN A 772 -10.74 -32.92 27.26
N ARG A 773 -10.37 -34.17 27.02
CA ARG A 773 -10.90 -35.00 25.94
C ARG A 773 -11.68 -36.20 26.52
N PRO A 774 -12.60 -36.78 25.74
CA PRO A 774 -13.34 -37.96 26.15
C PRO A 774 -12.40 -39.15 26.34
N ASP A 775 -12.76 -40.00 27.29
CA ASP A 775 -12.20 -41.31 27.57
C ASP A 775 -13.36 -42.25 27.93
N SER A 776 -13.76 -43.07 26.96
CA SER A 776 -14.97 -43.92 27.03
C SER A 776 -16.21 -43.09 27.42
N ASN A 777 -16.69 -43.17 28.65
CA ASN A 777 -17.92 -42.52 29.14
C ASN A 777 -17.68 -41.28 30.01
N LYS A 778 -16.42 -40.84 30.18
CA LYS A 778 -16.05 -39.71 31.03
C LYS A 778 -15.03 -38.81 30.34
N PHE A 779 -14.86 -37.58 30.84
CA PHE A 779 -13.72 -36.75 30.45
C PHE A 779 -12.50 -37.11 31.31
N ASN A 780 -11.33 -37.25 30.67
CA ASN A 780 -10.08 -37.53 31.38
C ASN A 780 -9.51 -36.26 32.02
N SER A 781 -8.40 -36.39 32.75
CA SER A 781 -7.61 -35.26 33.22
C SER A 781 -7.21 -34.33 32.06
N PRO A 782 -7.04 -33.02 32.33
CA PRO A 782 -6.71 -32.06 31.28
C PRO A 782 -5.40 -32.43 30.58
N TYR A 783 -5.46 -32.56 29.25
CA TYR A 783 -4.28 -32.86 28.43
C TYR A 783 -3.55 -31.57 28.00
N PHE A 784 -4.22 -30.42 28.12
CA PHE A 784 -3.68 -29.13 27.73
C PHE A 784 -3.90 -28.06 28.80
N TYR A 785 -2.85 -27.24 28.99
CA TYR A 785 -2.84 -26.09 29.86
C TYR A 785 -2.31 -24.87 29.09
N GLY A 786 -3.09 -23.79 29.07
CA GLY A 786 -2.70 -22.50 28.50
C GLY A 786 -2.75 -21.42 29.57
N GLN A 787 -1.61 -20.85 29.93
CA GLN A 787 -1.51 -19.75 30.90
C GLN A 787 -1.09 -18.49 30.14
N SER A 788 -1.84 -17.40 30.26
CA SER A 788 -1.45 -16.14 29.65
C SER A 788 -1.53 -14.99 30.62
N VAL A 789 -0.55 -14.11 30.58
CA VAL A 789 -0.54 -12.82 31.28
C VAL A 789 -0.43 -11.72 30.24
N SER A 790 -1.41 -10.83 30.17
CA SER A 790 -1.39 -9.68 29.27
C SER A 790 -1.41 -8.38 30.06
N THR A 791 -0.65 -7.38 29.61
CA THR A 791 -0.76 -5.99 30.05
C THR A 791 -0.94 -5.08 28.85
N PHE A 792 -1.74 -4.04 29.01
CA PHE A 792 -1.96 -3.04 27.99
C PHE A 792 -2.20 -1.68 28.63
N GLY A 793 -1.96 -0.60 27.89
CA GLY A 793 -2.27 0.72 28.38
C GLY A 793 -1.87 1.85 27.45
N LYS A 794 -2.25 3.05 27.87
CA LYS A 794 -2.04 4.31 27.20
C LYS A 794 -1.78 5.41 28.22
N ILE A 795 -0.60 6.01 28.18
CA ILE A 795 -0.21 7.14 29.03
C ILE A 795 -0.09 8.39 28.16
N THR A 796 -0.84 9.43 28.52
CA THR A 796 -0.88 10.73 27.80
C THR A 796 -0.76 11.95 28.72
N THR A 797 -0.56 11.74 30.04
CA THR A 797 -0.38 12.84 31.00
C THR A 797 1.03 13.41 30.99
N LEU A 798 2.02 12.63 30.58
CA LEU A 798 3.39 13.10 30.47
C LEU A 798 3.45 14.20 29.40
N LYS A 799 3.88 15.40 29.80
CA LYS A 799 3.88 16.57 28.91
C LYS A 799 4.70 16.26 27.66
N ASN A 800 4.11 16.46 26.49
CA ASN A 800 4.70 16.20 25.18
C ASN A 800 5.17 14.75 24.97
N GLN A 801 4.54 13.80 25.66
CA GLN A 801 4.84 12.38 25.55
C GLN A 801 3.54 11.57 25.41
N SER A 802 3.61 10.50 24.64
CA SER A 802 2.54 9.50 24.53
C SER A 802 3.18 8.12 24.49
N LEU A 803 2.67 7.21 25.32
CA LEU A 803 3.10 5.82 25.37
C LEU A 803 1.87 4.92 25.27
N ASN A 804 1.82 4.08 24.24
CA ASN A 804 0.89 2.97 24.17
C ASN A 804 1.68 1.66 24.26
N TRP A 805 1.16 0.68 24.98
CA TRP A 805 1.77 -0.64 25.01
C TRP A 805 0.73 -1.74 25.06
N THR A 806 1.13 -2.91 24.57
CA THR A 806 0.46 -4.19 24.78
C THR A 806 1.55 -5.24 24.88
N ALA A 807 1.45 -6.15 25.82
CA ALA A 807 2.38 -7.28 25.95
C ALA A 807 1.62 -8.48 26.49
N THR A 808 1.81 -9.64 25.87
CA THR A 808 1.20 -10.90 26.25
C THR A 808 2.29 -11.96 26.30
N TYR A 809 2.43 -12.59 27.46
CA TYR A 809 3.18 -13.83 27.62
C TYR A 809 2.19 -14.98 27.70
N ARG A 810 2.44 -16.06 26.94
CA ARG A 810 1.65 -17.28 27.01
C ARG A 810 2.55 -18.51 27.14
N TYR A 811 2.24 -19.34 28.12
CA TYR A 811 2.77 -20.70 28.27
C TYR A 811 1.70 -21.71 27.86
N ALA A 812 2.00 -22.58 26.89
CA ALA A 812 1.12 -23.62 26.41
C ALA A 812 1.79 -24.99 26.54
N PHE A 813 1.21 -25.86 27.34
CA PHE A 813 1.68 -27.22 27.57
C PHE A 813 0.66 -28.24 27.06
N ASN A 814 1.14 -29.23 26.32
CA ASN A 814 0.34 -30.34 25.81
C ASN A 814 1.04 -31.65 26.21
N SER A 815 0.33 -32.55 26.89
CA SER A 815 0.87 -33.84 27.33
C SER A 815 0.86 -34.93 26.25
N ASP A 816 0.31 -34.66 25.06
CA ASP A 816 0.22 -35.64 23.98
C ASP A 816 1.55 -35.81 23.21
N SER A 817 2.11 -37.02 23.23
CA SER A 817 3.44 -37.38 22.74
C SER A 817 3.72 -37.08 21.26
N ILE A 818 2.72 -37.17 20.38
CA ILE A 818 2.89 -36.96 18.92
C ILE A 818 2.95 -35.46 18.59
N ASN A 819 2.23 -34.64 19.34
CA ASN A 819 2.19 -33.19 19.15
C ASN A 819 3.26 -32.45 19.98
N ALA A 820 3.58 -32.93 21.19
CA ALA A 820 4.51 -32.28 22.12
C ALA A 820 5.97 -32.14 21.63
N GLN A 821 6.36 -32.90 20.61
CA GLN A 821 7.71 -32.86 20.04
C GLN A 821 7.97 -31.59 19.20
N ASN A 822 6.93 -31.01 18.58
CA ASN A 822 7.09 -29.97 17.53
C ASN A 822 6.58 -28.56 17.88
N TYR A 823 5.90 -28.36 19.02
CA TYR A 823 5.38 -27.03 19.41
C TYR A 823 6.29 -26.30 20.41
N ASN A 824 6.47 -25.00 20.21
CA ASN A 824 6.99 -24.12 21.26
C ASN A 824 6.02 -24.09 22.44
N GLN A 825 6.56 -23.98 23.64
CA GLN A 825 5.74 -23.85 24.86
C GLN A 825 5.58 -22.40 25.31
N HIS A 826 6.50 -21.52 24.92
CA HIS A 826 6.51 -20.11 25.30
C HIS A 826 6.27 -19.22 24.08
N TYR A 827 5.30 -18.33 24.20
CA TYR A 827 4.92 -17.37 23.16
C TYR A 827 4.94 -15.96 23.75
N TYR A 828 5.51 -15.03 23.00
CA TYR A 828 5.67 -13.64 23.40
C TYR A 828 5.12 -12.74 22.31
N LEU A 829 4.12 -11.94 22.66
CA LEU A 829 3.56 -10.91 21.79
C LEU A 829 3.70 -9.58 22.49
N GLY A 830 3.97 -8.53 21.74
CA GLY A 830 4.08 -7.21 22.33
C GLY A 830 4.23 -6.12 21.31
N ARG A 831 3.81 -4.93 21.71
CA ARG A 831 3.93 -3.70 20.96
C ARG A 831 4.11 -2.53 21.91
N ILE A 832 5.06 -1.66 21.61
CA ILE A 832 5.29 -0.40 22.31
C ILE A 832 5.33 0.71 21.26
N ASP A 833 4.40 1.66 21.36
CA ASP A 833 4.39 2.90 20.59
C ASP A 833 4.72 4.07 21.52
N TYR A 834 5.92 4.63 21.42
CA TYR A 834 6.37 5.74 22.28
C TYR A 834 6.76 6.97 21.46
N THR A 835 6.18 8.12 21.79
CA THR A 835 6.53 9.40 21.17
C THR A 835 6.88 10.41 22.26
N ILE A 836 8.00 11.12 22.11
CA ILE A 836 8.46 12.16 23.02
C ILE A 836 8.92 13.41 22.26
N THR A 837 8.53 14.59 22.74
CA THR A 837 9.04 15.89 22.31
C THR A 837 9.44 16.73 23.52
N THR A 838 10.72 16.72 23.89
CA THR A 838 11.21 17.43 25.09
C THR A 838 12.00 18.70 24.74
N LEU A 839 12.30 19.52 25.76
CA LEU A 839 13.23 20.65 25.66
C LEU A 839 12.89 21.64 24.52
N LYS A 840 11.61 22.05 24.44
CA LYS A 840 11.07 22.96 23.40
C LYS A 840 11.30 22.47 21.95
N GLY A 841 11.38 21.15 21.75
CA GLY A 841 11.61 20.56 20.44
C GLY A 841 13.08 20.29 20.11
N PHE A 842 13.97 20.40 21.10
CA PHE A 842 15.38 20.00 20.97
C PHE A 842 15.49 18.53 20.61
N LEU A 843 14.67 17.69 21.25
CA LEU A 843 14.66 16.26 21.04
C LEU A 843 13.24 15.84 20.69
N ARG A 844 13.06 15.27 19.50
CA ARG A 844 11.86 14.54 19.13
C ARG A 844 12.24 13.11 18.80
N SER A 845 11.55 12.16 19.40
CA SER A 845 11.80 10.74 19.19
C SER A 845 10.48 9.98 19.08
N THR A 846 10.40 9.07 18.11
CA THR A 846 9.30 8.12 17.97
C THR A 846 9.89 6.73 17.88
N THR A 847 9.40 5.83 18.74
CA THR A 847 9.83 4.44 18.87
C THR A 847 8.61 3.54 18.67
N LEU A 848 8.72 2.57 17.77
CA LEU A 848 7.80 1.46 17.61
C LEU A 848 8.61 0.17 17.78
N TYR A 849 8.25 -0.63 18.77
CA TYR A 849 8.88 -1.93 19.00
C TYR A 849 7.79 -3.00 19.03
N GLU A 850 7.93 -4.04 18.22
CA GLU A 850 6.94 -5.09 18.05
C GLU A 850 7.61 -6.47 18.15
N ILE A 851 7.00 -7.36 18.93
CA ILE A 851 7.33 -8.79 18.94
C ILE A 851 6.09 -9.60 18.63
N SER A 852 6.24 -10.61 17.80
CA SER A 852 5.15 -11.46 17.36
C SER A 852 5.68 -12.84 16.98
N SER A 853 4.79 -13.80 16.82
CA SER A 853 5.09 -15.12 16.29
C SER A 853 4.16 -15.40 15.11
N GLY A 854 4.66 -16.05 14.08
CA GLY A 854 3.94 -16.23 12.82
C GLY A 854 4.50 -17.37 11.99
N ARG A 855 4.24 -17.34 10.69
CA ARG A 855 4.85 -18.27 9.73
C ARG A 855 5.44 -17.51 8.57
N GLU A 856 6.55 -17.99 8.05
CA GLU A 856 7.12 -17.51 6.80
C GLU A 856 6.86 -18.54 5.70
N GLN A 857 6.15 -18.14 4.65
CA GLN A 857 5.99 -18.97 3.46
C GLN A 857 7.27 -18.96 2.64
N LYS A 858 7.60 -20.12 2.07
CA LYS A 858 8.63 -20.15 1.02
C LYS A 858 8.06 -19.51 -0.23
N VAL A 859 8.82 -18.62 -0.84
CA VAL A 859 8.46 -18.00 -2.12
C VAL A 859 9.25 -18.64 -3.25
N GLN A 860 8.55 -18.95 -4.33
CA GLN A 860 9.15 -19.39 -5.57
C GLN A 860 9.39 -18.17 -6.47
N LEU A 861 10.51 -18.22 -7.20
CA LEU A 861 10.93 -17.17 -8.10
C LEU A 861 10.71 -17.60 -9.56
N SER A 862 10.22 -16.68 -10.40
CA SER A 862 10.23 -16.82 -11.85
C SER A 862 10.46 -15.46 -12.52
N TYR A 863 10.93 -15.47 -13.76
CA TYR A 863 11.09 -14.27 -14.59
C TYR A 863 10.16 -14.35 -15.79
N GLN A 864 9.32 -13.31 -15.95
CA GLN A 864 8.39 -13.20 -17.07
C GLN A 864 8.81 -12.06 -17.99
N ARG A 865 8.65 -12.25 -19.29
CA ARG A 865 8.91 -11.19 -20.26
C ARG A 865 7.82 -10.12 -20.15
N SER A 866 8.23 -8.87 -19.99
CA SER A 866 7.35 -7.71 -19.97
C SER A 866 6.73 -7.50 -21.36
N PRO A 867 5.39 -7.41 -21.48
CA PRO A 867 4.71 -7.17 -22.76
C PRO A 867 5.14 -5.88 -23.45
N THR A 868 5.54 -4.87 -22.67
CA THR A 868 5.97 -3.55 -23.13
C THR A 868 7.49 -3.40 -23.22
N ASN A 869 8.25 -4.50 -23.02
CA ASN A 869 9.71 -4.49 -22.83
C ASN A 869 10.17 -3.45 -21.78
N THR A 870 9.36 -3.25 -20.75
CA THR A 870 9.70 -2.41 -19.58
C THR A 870 9.75 -3.31 -18.36
N GLY A 871 10.93 -3.80 -18.02
CA GLY A 871 11.20 -4.59 -16.82
C GLY A 871 12.33 -3.99 -16.00
N ASP A 872 12.88 -4.78 -15.08
CA ASP A 872 14.11 -4.44 -14.36
C ASP A 872 15.26 -5.41 -14.67
N PHE A 873 14.96 -6.51 -15.37
CA PHE A 873 15.90 -7.60 -15.64
C PHE A 873 16.12 -7.82 -17.13
N VAL A 874 17.33 -8.23 -17.48
CA VAL A 874 17.73 -8.71 -18.81
C VAL A 874 18.26 -10.13 -18.68
N TRP A 875 17.94 -11.00 -19.64
CA TRP A 875 18.46 -12.36 -19.70
C TRP A 875 19.79 -12.37 -20.46
N LYS A 876 20.82 -13.00 -19.87
CA LYS A 876 22.11 -13.25 -20.51
C LYS A 876 22.46 -14.72 -20.32
N ASP A 877 22.46 -15.45 -21.42
CA ASP A 877 22.87 -16.86 -21.48
C ASP A 877 24.33 -16.99 -21.01
N ALA A 878 24.51 -17.48 -19.78
CA ALA A 878 25.81 -17.49 -19.11
C ALA A 878 26.57 -18.79 -19.40
N ASN A 879 25.87 -19.87 -19.72
CA ASN A 879 26.42 -21.20 -19.92
C ASN A 879 26.38 -21.67 -21.40
N GLY A 880 25.70 -20.93 -22.28
CA GLY A 880 25.60 -21.18 -23.71
C GLY A 880 24.59 -22.27 -24.09
N ASP A 881 23.71 -22.69 -23.18
CA ASP A 881 22.75 -23.78 -23.42
C ASP A 881 21.43 -23.32 -24.07
N GLY A 882 21.20 -22.01 -24.20
CA GLY A 882 19.99 -21.42 -24.77
C GLY A 882 18.71 -21.62 -23.94
N ILE A 883 18.81 -22.17 -22.73
CA ILE A 883 17.71 -22.42 -21.80
C ILE A 883 17.72 -21.33 -20.74
N LYS A 884 16.58 -20.68 -20.49
CA LYS A 884 16.53 -19.62 -19.48
C LYS A 884 16.57 -20.19 -18.08
N GLN A 885 17.68 -20.01 -17.40
CA GLN A 885 17.87 -20.42 -16.01
C GLN A 885 17.74 -19.22 -15.08
N LEU A 886 17.33 -19.47 -13.82
CA LEU A 886 17.04 -18.37 -12.89
C LEU A 886 18.29 -17.53 -12.51
N ASP A 887 19.51 -18.07 -12.66
CA ASP A 887 20.78 -17.38 -12.42
C ASP A 887 21.21 -16.43 -13.54
N GLU A 888 20.59 -16.51 -14.72
CA GLU A 888 20.97 -15.78 -15.93
C GLU A 888 20.27 -14.41 -16.09
N PHE A 889 19.38 -14.07 -15.15
CA PHE A 889 18.66 -12.80 -15.15
C PHE A 889 19.38 -11.76 -14.30
N VAL A 890 19.87 -10.70 -14.96
CA VAL A 890 20.64 -9.63 -14.33
C VAL A 890 19.86 -8.31 -14.32
N ILE A 891 19.95 -7.54 -13.22
CA ILE A 891 19.27 -6.24 -13.09
C ILE A 891 19.92 -5.24 -14.06
N SER A 892 19.13 -4.47 -14.82
CA SER A 892 19.64 -3.39 -15.67
C SER A 892 19.35 -2.00 -15.07
N PRO A 893 20.31 -1.06 -15.01
CA PRO A 893 20.04 0.34 -14.64
C PRO A 893 19.40 1.14 -15.79
N PHE A 894 19.40 0.58 -17.01
CA PHE A 894 18.76 1.17 -18.19
C PHE A 894 17.45 0.42 -18.47
N ARG A 895 16.32 1.13 -18.34
CA ARG A 895 14.97 0.57 -18.53
C ARG A 895 14.71 0.12 -19.96
N GLU A 896 15.45 0.66 -20.92
CA GLU A 896 15.27 0.38 -22.34
C GLU A 896 15.86 -0.99 -22.75
N ASP A 897 16.72 -1.57 -21.91
CA ASP A 897 17.34 -2.89 -22.15
C ASP A 897 16.68 -4.01 -21.33
N SER A 898 15.77 -3.69 -20.42
CA SER A 898 15.17 -4.64 -19.48
C SER A 898 13.85 -5.19 -20.00
N SER A 899 13.86 -6.45 -20.45
CA SER A 899 12.67 -7.11 -20.98
C SER A 899 11.97 -8.03 -20.00
N TYR A 900 12.47 -8.21 -18.77
CA TYR A 900 11.93 -9.17 -17.81
C TYR A 900 11.58 -8.55 -16.45
N VAL A 901 10.53 -9.08 -15.84
CA VAL A 901 10.07 -8.75 -14.49
C VAL A 901 10.21 -9.97 -13.57
N LYS A 902 10.63 -9.71 -12.33
CA LYS A 902 10.76 -10.72 -11.28
C LYS A 902 9.37 -10.98 -10.68
N VAL A 903 8.87 -12.20 -10.81
CA VAL A 903 7.54 -12.60 -10.30
C VAL A 903 7.72 -13.62 -9.18
N PHE A 904 7.20 -13.29 -7.99
CA PHE A 904 7.16 -14.21 -6.85
C PHE A 904 5.85 -14.98 -6.84
N THR A 905 5.96 -16.29 -6.72
CA THR A 905 4.82 -17.20 -6.61
C THR A 905 4.88 -17.84 -5.22
N VAL A 906 3.88 -17.55 -4.39
CA VAL A 906 3.81 -18.07 -3.02
C VAL A 906 3.59 -19.58 -3.05
N THR A 907 4.28 -20.33 -2.19
CA THR A 907 4.08 -21.77 -2.02
C THR A 907 3.25 -22.07 -0.77
N PRO A 908 2.54 -23.22 -0.71
CA PRO A 908 1.83 -23.65 0.50
C PRO A 908 2.78 -24.03 1.65
N GLU A 909 4.08 -24.23 1.37
CA GLU A 909 5.07 -24.53 2.39
C GLU A 909 5.37 -23.30 3.24
N SER A 910 5.25 -23.44 4.56
CA SER A 910 5.54 -22.37 5.50
C SER A 910 6.25 -22.88 6.75
N LEU A 911 7.08 -22.05 7.36
CA LEU A 911 7.91 -22.38 8.52
C LEU A 911 7.56 -21.46 9.70
N PRO A 912 7.49 -21.96 10.95
CA PRO A 912 7.18 -21.13 12.10
C PRO A 912 8.34 -20.17 12.42
N VAL A 913 8.00 -18.90 12.65
CA VAL A 913 8.98 -17.83 12.92
C VAL A 913 8.59 -16.93 14.07
N ASN A 914 9.59 -16.44 14.80
CA ASN A 914 9.45 -15.32 15.72
C ASN A 914 9.88 -14.03 15.00
N VAL A 915 9.05 -13.00 15.08
CA VAL A 915 9.23 -11.70 14.43
C VAL A 915 9.56 -10.66 15.50
N ALA A 916 10.64 -9.92 15.29
CA ALA A 916 11.02 -8.77 16.09
C ALA A 916 11.18 -7.55 15.17
N GLY A 917 10.34 -6.55 15.37
CA GLY A 917 10.33 -5.27 14.65
C GLY A 917 10.78 -4.14 15.56
N PHE A 918 11.68 -3.27 15.09
CA PHE A 918 12.11 -2.07 15.80
C PHE A 918 12.25 -0.92 14.81
N THR A 919 11.46 0.13 15.03
CA THR A 919 11.54 1.39 14.29
C THR A 919 11.79 2.52 15.27
N GLN A 920 12.84 3.30 15.03
CA GLN A 920 13.23 4.43 15.85
C GLN A 920 13.53 5.61 14.94
N THR A 921 12.87 6.74 15.17
CA THR A 921 13.23 8.02 14.57
C THR A 921 13.66 8.99 15.65
N LEU A 922 14.73 9.74 15.39
CA LEU A 922 15.37 10.64 16.32
C LEU A 922 15.71 11.94 15.61
N ASN A 923 15.20 13.05 16.11
CA ASN A 923 15.51 14.39 15.65
C ASN A 923 16.11 15.18 16.79
N ILE A 924 17.31 15.72 16.58
CA ILE A 924 17.99 16.60 17.52
C ILE A 924 18.19 17.97 16.86
N ASN A 925 17.58 19.00 17.45
CA ASN A 925 17.66 20.39 16.99
C ASN A 925 18.11 21.34 18.12
N PRO A 926 19.42 21.44 18.39
CA PRO A 926 20.03 22.38 19.35
C PRO A 926 19.55 23.83 19.22
N ALA A 927 19.19 24.29 18.02
CA ALA A 927 18.73 25.66 17.80
C ALA A 927 17.44 26.02 18.55
N SER A 928 16.60 25.05 18.92
CA SER A 928 15.35 25.31 19.67
C SER A 928 15.59 25.79 21.11
N LEU A 929 16.81 25.63 21.64
CA LEU A 929 17.21 26.05 22.98
C LEU A 929 17.92 27.41 23.00
N LEU A 930 18.16 28.03 21.83
CA LEU A 930 18.78 29.35 21.75
C LEU A 930 17.86 30.43 22.35
N GLY A 931 18.26 30.97 23.51
CA GLY A 931 17.71 32.19 24.10
C GLY A 931 18.47 33.45 23.67
N LYS A 932 17.92 34.63 24.01
CA LYS A 932 18.52 35.94 23.69
C LYS A 932 19.94 36.12 24.28
N ASN A 933 20.24 35.49 25.42
CA ASN A 933 21.52 35.58 26.14
C ASN A 933 22.43 34.34 25.96
N ALA A 934 22.32 33.61 24.84
CA ALA A 934 23.08 32.39 24.62
C ALA A 934 24.61 32.62 24.50
N SER A 935 25.41 31.77 25.17
CA SER A 935 26.88 31.80 25.12
C SER A 935 27.42 31.53 23.70
N ARG A 936 28.69 31.89 23.44
CA ARG A 936 29.36 31.62 22.14
C ARG A 936 29.37 30.13 21.81
N ALA A 937 29.58 29.27 22.81
CA ALA A 937 29.52 27.82 22.66
C ALA A 937 28.11 27.35 22.26
N ALA A 938 27.06 27.85 22.92
CA ALA A 938 25.67 27.49 22.59
C ALA A 938 25.30 27.90 21.14
N LYS A 939 25.77 29.07 20.67
CA LYS A 939 25.60 29.51 19.28
C LYS A 939 26.33 28.65 18.26
N PHE A 940 27.48 28.06 18.64
CA PHE A 940 28.19 27.11 17.80
C PHE A 940 27.45 25.77 17.69
N PHE A 941 27.04 25.19 18.82
CA PHE A 941 26.28 23.93 18.84
C PHE A 941 24.91 24.04 18.17
N ALA A 942 24.28 25.21 18.21
CA ALA A 942 23.03 25.49 17.50
C ALA A 942 23.13 25.39 15.97
N LYS A 943 24.33 25.39 15.40
CA LYS A 943 24.55 25.15 13.97
C LYS A 943 24.41 23.67 13.61
N PHE A 944 24.54 22.77 14.57
CA PHE A 944 24.36 21.35 14.35
C PHE A 944 22.89 20.98 14.41
N SER A 945 22.48 20.01 13.60
CA SER A 945 21.21 19.30 13.74
C SER A 945 21.39 17.86 13.29
N MET A 946 20.60 16.94 13.82
CA MET A 946 20.72 15.52 13.52
C MET A 946 19.35 14.92 13.26
N PHE A 947 19.29 14.08 12.23
CA PHE A 947 18.20 13.17 11.97
C PHE A 947 18.77 11.75 11.95
N ALA A 948 18.18 10.82 12.69
CA ALA A 948 18.51 9.41 12.62
C ALA A 948 17.23 8.57 12.56
N SER A 949 17.27 7.52 11.75
CA SER A 949 16.19 6.57 11.57
C SER A 949 16.79 5.16 11.53
N ILE A 950 16.24 4.26 12.32
CA ILE A 950 16.59 2.84 12.31
C ILE A 950 15.30 2.07 12.14
N GLU A 951 15.28 1.14 11.20
CA GLU A 951 14.19 0.22 10.95
C GLU A 951 14.79 -1.17 10.82
N VAL A 952 14.37 -2.09 11.68
CA VAL A 952 14.79 -3.49 11.66
C VAL A 952 13.55 -4.36 11.78
N GLN A 953 13.39 -5.27 10.83
CA GLN A 953 12.41 -6.34 10.91
C GLN A 953 13.16 -7.66 10.75
N ARG A 954 13.18 -8.45 11.83
CA ARG A 954 13.92 -9.70 11.92
C ARG A 954 12.95 -10.86 12.10
N LYS A 955 13.14 -11.94 11.34
CA LYS A 955 12.42 -13.21 11.52
C LYS A 955 13.41 -14.34 11.79
N ASN A 956 13.22 -15.07 12.90
CA ASN A 956 14.02 -16.26 13.21
C ASN A 956 13.13 -17.50 13.31
N PHE A 957 13.70 -18.68 13.08
CA PHE A 957 13.00 -19.93 13.32
C PHE A 957 12.55 -20.04 14.78
N ALA A 958 11.29 -20.41 14.96
CA ALA A 958 10.71 -20.72 16.26
C ALA A 958 11.03 -22.18 16.64
N LEU A 959 12.26 -22.43 17.09
CA LEU A 959 12.72 -23.77 17.51
C LEU A 959 12.58 -23.97 19.03
N LYS A 960 12.25 -25.20 19.44
CA LYS A 960 12.24 -25.63 20.83
C LYS A 960 13.63 -25.45 21.45
N GLY A 961 13.72 -24.74 22.58
CA GLY A 961 14.98 -24.45 23.27
C GLY A 961 15.69 -23.15 22.84
N SER A 962 15.15 -22.40 21.88
CA SER A 962 15.66 -21.04 21.60
C SER A 962 15.37 -20.13 22.78
N GLY A 963 16.42 -19.61 23.44
CA GLY A 963 16.27 -18.73 24.61
C GLY A 963 15.46 -17.46 24.30
N ALA A 964 14.74 -16.94 25.29
CA ALA A 964 13.85 -15.78 25.16
C ALA A 964 14.55 -14.54 24.57
N ALA A 965 15.85 -14.37 24.82
CA ALA A 965 16.67 -13.30 24.25
C ALA A 965 16.63 -13.22 22.71
N ASN A 966 16.45 -14.35 22.01
CA ASN A 966 16.33 -14.37 20.56
C ASN A 966 15.01 -13.80 20.04
N VAL A 967 13.97 -13.76 20.88
CA VAL A 967 12.66 -13.20 20.56
C VAL A 967 12.66 -11.68 20.80
N PHE A 968 13.27 -11.24 21.91
CA PHE A 968 13.28 -9.83 22.30
C PHE A 968 14.39 -8.98 21.65
N ASN A 969 15.36 -9.59 20.98
CA ASN A 969 16.43 -8.82 20.35
C ASN A 969 16.14 -8.60 18.84
N PRO A 970 15.76 -7.38 18.42
CA PRO A 970 15.56 -7.08 17.00
C PRO A 970 16.89 -7.06 16.23
N PHE A 971 18.02 -6.86 16.90
CA PHE A 971 19.34 -6.79 16.27
C PHE A 971 20.06 -8.15 16.34
N PRO A 972 20.39 -8.79 15.21
CA PRO A 972 21.07 -10.08 15.25
C PRO A 972 22.51 -9.94 15.77
N VAL A 973 22.94 -10.89 16.59
CA VAL A 973 24.35 -11.00 17.06
C VAL A 973 25.27 -11.44 15.91
N SER A 974 24.75 -12.23 14.97
CA SER A 974 25.43 -12.63 13.73
C SER A 974 24.43 -12.83 12.60
N PHE A 975 24.68 -12.19 11.46
CA PHE A 975 23.85 -12.30 10.24
C PHE A 975 24.01 -13.66 9.53
N LYS A 976 25.08 -14.40 9.85
CA LYS A 976 25.31 -15.78 9.37
C LYS A 976 24.61 -16.85 10.21
N SER A 977 23.80 -16.45 11.19
CA SER A 977 23.09 -17.41 12.04
C SER A 977 22.17 -18.32 11.21
N PRO A 978 22.23 -19.66 11.39
CA PRO A 978 21.32 -20.59 10.72
C PRO A 978 19.87 -20.44 11.20
N LEU A 979 19.65 -19.73 12.32
CA LEU A 979 18.32 -19.45 12.86
C LEU A 979 17.62 -18.27 12.16
N LEU A 980 18.36 -17.46 11.38
CA LEU A 980 17.84 -16.24 10.77
C LEU A 980 17.16 -16.55 9.43
N VAL A 981 15.83 -16.45 9.39
CA VAL A 981 14.98 -16.71 8.22
C VAL A 981 14.99 -15.53 7.26
N SER A 982 14.75 -14.33 7.79
CA SER A 982 14.84 -13.11 7.01
C SER A 982 15.17 -11.92 7.90
N ILE A 983 15.80 -10.91 7.31
CA ILE A 983 16.01 -9.62 7.96
C ILE A 983 15.93 -8.49 6.95
N THR A 984 15.20 -7.45 7.30
CA THR A 984 15.25 -6.15 6.65
C THR A 984 15.81 -5.16 7.66
N HIS A 985 16.98 -4.59 7.40
CA HIS A 985 17.62 -3.59 8.26
C HIS A 985 17.95 -2.36 7.42
N ASN A 986 17.31 -1.24 7.74
CA ASN A 986 17.52 0.07 7.13
C ASN A 986 17.86 1.09 8.22
N SER A 987 19.12 1.52 8.26
CA SER A 987 19.59 2.56 9.16
C SER A 987 20.08 3.76 8.37
N ARG A 988 19.66 4.96 8.77
CA ARG A 988 20.04 6.25 8.19
C ARG A 988 20.35 7.24 9.28
N ALA A 989 21.46 7.97 9.16
CA ALA A 989 21.77 9.09 10.06
C ALA A 989 22.36 10.24 9.25
N SER A 990 21.80 11.42 9.41
CA SER A 990 22.26 12.66 8.79
C SER A 990 22.58 13.68 9.86
N VAL A 991 23.83 14.12 9.93
CA VAL A 991 24.29 15.21 10.79
C VAL A 991 24.56 16.42 9.91
N PHE A 992 23.86 17.51 10.17
CA PHE A 992 24.03 18.76 9.43
C PHE A 992 24.75 19.78 10.29
N PHE A 993 25.68 20.51 9.69
CA PHE A 993 26.32 21.68 10.24
C PHE A 993 25.97 22.91 9.39
N ASN A 994 25.41 23.93 10.03
CA ASN A 994 25.06 25.21 9.44
C ASN A 994 24.09 25.08 8.23
N ARG A 995 23.15 24.13 8.29
CA ARG A 995 22.24 23.78 7.17
C ARG A 995 21.53 24.99 6.56
N LEU A 996 21.03 25.89 7.42
CA LEU A 996 20.23 27.07 7.06
C LEU A 996 21.07 28.28 6.64
N ASP A 997 22.39 28.23 6.81
CA ASP A 997 23.26 29.37 6.48
C ASP A 997 23.51 29.47 4.98
N PRO A 998 23.28 30.63 4.36
CA PRO A 998 23.36 30.80 2.92
C PRO A 998 24.80 30.84 2.38
N LYS A 999 25.85 30.85 3.21
CA LYS A 999 27.24 30.93 2.76
C LYS A 999 27.94 29.58 2.77
N TYR A 1000 27.79 28.79 3.82
CA TYR A 1000 28.47 27.49 3.90
C TYR A 1000 27.72 26.51 4.79
N GLY A 1001 27.86 25.22 4.49
CA GLY A 1001 27.28 24.15 5.29
C GLY A 1001 28.02 22.84 5.03
N ALA A 1002 27.89 21.92 5.97
CA ALA A 1002 28.40 20.57 5.83
C ALA A 1002 27.31 19.57 6.25
N GLN A 1003 27.35 18.38 5.67
CA GLN A 1003 26.44 17.30 5.98
C GLN A 1003 27.23 15.99 5.99
N PHE A 1004 27.05 15.19 7.03
CA PHE A 1004 27.53 13.82 7.09
C PHE A 1004 26.32 12.89 7.03
N ASP A 1005 26.33 11.94 6.10
CA ASP A 1005 25.28 10.94 5.92
C ASP A 1005 25.84 9.54 6.11
N PHE A 1006 25.16 8.75 6.91
CA PHE A 1006 25.37 7.32 7.04
C PHE A 1006 24.11 6.60 6.55
N SER A 1007 24.28 5.59 5.71
CA SER A 1007 23.22 4.69 5.30
C SER A 1007 23.70 3.25 5.35
N TYR A 1008 22.87 2.38 5.91
CA TYR A 1008 23.08 0.94 5.96
C TYR A 1008 21.77 0.27 5.57
N LEU A 1009 21.83 -0.54 4.52
CA LEU A 1009 20.71 -1.35 4.04
C LEU A 1009 21.18 -2.79 3.94
N GLN A 1010 20.46 -3.69 4.61
CA GLN A 1010 20.68 -5.12 4.51
C GLN A 1010 19.33 -5.83 4.38
N ASN A 1011 19.22 -6.72 3.41
CA ASN A 1011 18.03 -7.53 3.19
C ASN A 1011 18.45 -8.98 2.98
N LYS A 1012 17.92 -9.90 3.79
CA LYS A 1012 18.10 -11.35 3.64
C LYS A 1012 16.73 -12.00 3.55
N VAL A 1013 16.52 -12.85 2.54
CA VAL A 1013 15.26 -13.54 2.28
C VAL A 1013 15.51 -15.03 2.09
N LEU A 1014 14.59 -15.87 2.59
CA LEU A 1014 14.55 -17.31 2.34
C LEU A 1014 13.71 -17.61 1.09
N LEU A 1015 14.33 -18.19 0.07
CA LEU A 1015 13.71 -18.67 -1.17
C LEU A 1015 13.61 -20.20 -1.12
N THR A 1016 12.81 -20.82 -2.00
CA THR A 1016 12.67 -22.29 -2.05
C THR A 1016 14.01 -23.03 -2.18
N ASN A 1017 14.99 -22.41 -2.86
CA ASN A 1017 16.30 -23.00 -3.15
C ASN A 1017 17.41 -22.57 -2.15
N GLY A 1018 17.12 -21.73 -1.14
CA GLY A 1018 18.09 -21.24 -0.16
C GLY A 1018 17.99 -19.74 0.13
N TYR A 1019 18.99 -19.14 0.78
CA TYR A 1019 18.98 -17.71 1.11
C TYR A 1019 19.55 -16.82 -0.01
N GLU A 1020 18.98 -15.62 -0.15
CA GLU A 1020 19.56 -14.48 -0.90
C GLU A 1020 19.75 -13.31 0.09
N GLU A 1021 20.93 -12.68 0.09
CA GLU A 1021 21.27 -11.56 0.96
C GLU A 1021 21.92 -10.42 0.17
N ARG A 1022 21.45 -9.20 0.40
CA ARG A 1022 21.96 -7.95 -0.19
C ARG A 1022 22.39 -7.00 0.92
N LEU A 1023 23.55 -6.39 0.75
CA LEU A 1023 24.12 -5.41 1.67
C LEU A 1023 24.58 -4.17 0.90
N SER A 1024 24.25 -3.00 1.42
CA SER A 1024 24.77 -1.71 0.97
C SER A 1024 25.01 -0.81 2.17
N GLN A 1025 26.26 -0.39 2.37
CA GLN A 1025 26.63 0.55 3.42
C GLN A 1025 27.39 1.72 2.80
N THR A 1026 27.00 2.94 3.15
CA THR A 1026 27.62 4.17 2.64
C THR A 1026 27.80 5.20 3.73
N GLN A 1027 28.93 5.88 3.72
CA GLN A 1027 29.24 7.06 4.51
C GLN A 1027 29.58 8.19 3.54
N SER A 1028 28.87 9.31 3.63
CA SER A 1028 29.06 10.45 2.74
C SER A 1028 29.30 11.74 3.51
N VAL A 1029 30.23 12.55 3.06
CA VAL A 1029 30.45 13.92 3.54
C VAL A 1029 30.17 14.88 2.39
N THR A 1030 29.20 15.76 2.56
CA THR A 1030 28.87 16.83 1.62
C THR A 1030 29.28 18.17 2.20
N LEU A 1031 30.15 18.89 1.51
CA LEU A 1031 30.56 20.26 1.83
C LEU A 1031 29.94 21.21 0.80
N ARG A 1032 29.29 22.28 1.27
CA ARG A 1032 28.74 23.35 0.43
C ARG A 1032 29.41 24.67 0.78
N TYR A 1033 29.93 25.36 -0.21
CA TYR A 1033 30.48 26.70 -0.07
C TYR A 1033 29.96 27.62 -1.18
N ASN A 1034 29.30 28.70 -0.80
CA ASN A 1034 28.80 29.73 -1.69
C ASN A 1034 29.78 30.92 -1.65
N PHE A 1035 30.66 31.03 -2.66
CA PHE A 1035 31.63 32.14 -2.76
C PHE A 1035 30.94 33.50 -2.80
N ILE A 1036 29.86 33.54 -3.58
CA ILE A 1036 28.87 34.62 -3.66
C ILE A 1036 27.50 33.95 -3.82
N LYS A 1037 26.40 34.71 -3.69
CA LYS A 1037 25.03 34.16 -3.77
C LYS A 1037 24.76 33.36 -5.05
N SER A 1038 25.49 33.62 -6.12
CA SER A 1038 25.35 32.98 -7.44
C SER A 1038 26.40 31.91 -7.75
N LEU A 1039 27.38 31.64 -6.88
CA LEU A 1039 28.43 30.64 -7.14
C LEU A 1039 28.55 29.68 -5.97
N THR A 1040 28.27 28.40 -6.22
CA THR A 1040 28.28 27.32 -5.23
C THR A 1040 29.26 26.23 -5.65
N LEU A 1041 30.23 25.94 -4.78
CA LEU A 1041 31.01 24.72 -4.82
C LEU A 1041 30.41 23.72 -3.86
N GLN A 1042 30.14 22.51 -4.35
CA GLN A 1042 29.69 21.40 -3.55
C GLN A 1042 30.59 20.20 -3.80
N THR A 1043 31.21 19.66 -2.74
CA THR A 1043 32.01 18.44 -2.83
C THR A 1043 31.37 17.37 -1.97
N ASN A 1044 31.10 16.21 -2.56
CA ASN A 1044 30.59 15.02 -1.91
C ASN A 1044 31.64 13.91 -1.99
N TYR A 1045 32.09 13.43 -0.84
CA TYR A 1045 32.94 12.25 -0.74
C TYR A 1045 32.09 11.10 -0.17
N THR A 1046 32.08 9.93 -0.82
CA THR A 1046 31.40 8.74 -0.34
C THR A 1046 32.37 7.56 -0.28
N ASN A 1047 32.37 6.86 0.85
CA ASN A 1047 32.99 5.55 1.01
C ASN A 1047 31.88 4.53 1.33
N GLY A 1048 31.99 3.31 0.79
CA GLY A 1048 31.03 2.28 1.11
C GLY A 1048 31.42 0.86 0.69
N THR A 1049 30.52 -0.07 0.97
CA THR A 1049 30.57 -1.46 0.50
C THR A 1049 29.22 -1.87 -0.07
N ARG A 1050 29.25 -2.72 -1.10
CA ARG A 1050 28.08 -3.42 -1.63
C ARG A 1050 28.39 -4.90 -1.71
N ALA A 1051 27.44 -5.73 -1.31
CA ALA A 1051 27.53 -7.18 -1.46
C ALA A 1051 26.18 -7.81 -1.84
N ASN A 1052 26.25 -8.90 -2.57
CA ASN A 1052 25.16 -9.83 -2.85
C ASN A 1052 25.67 -11.25 -2.63
N SER A 1053 24.95 -12.04 -1.84
CA SER A 1053 25.21 -13.45 -1.56
C SER A 1053 23.96 -14.28 -1.84
N SER A 1054 24.12 -15.48 -2.38
CA SER A 1054 23.01 -16.40 -2.66
C SER A 1054 23.48 -17.84 -2.52
N ASP A 1055 22.75 -18.71 -1.81
CA ASP A 1055 23.19 -20.10 -1.58
C ASP A 1055 23.25 -20.96 -2.86
N PHE A 1056 22.52 -20.57 -3.91
CA PHE A 1056 22.28 -21.38 -5.09
C PHE A 1056 22.62 -20.66 -6.41
N TYR A 1057 22.75 -19.33 -6.43
CA TYR A 1057 23.23 -18.56 -7.59
C TYR A 1057 24.66 -18.08 -7.38
N PHE A 1058 25.64 -18.97 -7.60
CA PHE A 1058 27.05 -18.63 -7.43
C PHE A 1058 27.52 -17.51 -8.36
N GLY A 1059 26.99 -17.45 -9.60
CA GLY A 1059 27.28 -16.39 -10.57
C GLY A 1059 26.73 -15.01 -10.19
N GLN A 1060 25.78 -14.92 -9.25
CA GLN A 1060 25.21 -13.65 -8.79
C GLN A 1060 25.91 -13.08 -7.56
N ARG A 1061 26.87 -13.81 -6.97
CA ARG A 1061 27.58 -13.38 -5.76
C ARG A 1061 28.61 -12.31 -6.12
N TYR A 1062 28.61 -11.20 -5.38
CA TYR A 1062 29.64 -10.17 -5.47
C TYR A 1062 29.83 -9.45 -4.15
N HIS A 1063 31.02 -8.90 -3.92
CA HIS A 1063 31.30 -7.99 -2.81
C HIS A 1063 32.39 -7.02 -3.26
N PHE A 1064 32.18 -5.72 -3.08
CA PHE A 1064 33.22 -4.73 -3.37
C PHE A 1064 33.12 -3.50 -2.47
N TYR A 1065 34.27 -2.92 -2.16
CA TYR A 1065 34.39 -1.61 -1.54
C TYR A 1065 34.50 -0.54 -2.61
N PHE A 1066 34.00 0.65 -2.31
CA PHE A 1066 34.11 1.79 -3.21
C PHE A 1066 34.41 3.08 -2.47
N ASN A 1067 35.22 3.92 -3.11
CA ASN A 1067 35.48 5.30 -2.72
C ASN A 1067 35.19 6.19 -3.91
N GLN A 1068 34.42 7.26 -3.70
CA GLN A 1068 34.10 8.21 -4.75
C GLN A 1068 34.12 9.64 -4.24
N THR A 1069 34.61 10.55 -5.07
CA THR A 1069 34.61 11.99 -4.82
C THR A 1069 33.93 12.67 -5.99
N LYS A 1070 32.81 13.36 -5.73
CA LYS A 1070 32.08 14.17 -6.69
C LYS A 1070 32.19 15.63 -6.31
N THR A 1071 32.83 16.43 -7.15
CA THR A 1071 32.90 17.89 -7.00
C THR A 1071 32.01 18.55 -8.04
N GLU A 1072 31.08 19.38 -7.61
CA GLU A 1072 30.17 20.16 -8.44
C GLU A 1072 30.44 21.65 -8.23
N PHE A 1073 30.76 22.36 -9.31
CA PHE A 1073 30.86 23.81 -9.33
C PHE A 1073 29.68 24.36 -10.11
N SER A 1074 28.79 25.09 -9.44
CA SER A 1074 27.57 25.60 -10.02
C SER A 1074 27.46 27.12 -9.94
N TYR A 1075 27.00 27.72 -11.04
CA TYR A 1075 26.66 29.13 -11.15
C TYR A 1075 25.15 29.27 -11.32
N GLN A 1076 24.51 30.00 -10.41
CA GLN A 1076 23.08 30.29 -10.38
C GLN A 1076 22.86 31.79 -10.64
N TYR A 1077 22.41 32.14 -11.84
CA TYR A 1077 21.97 33.50 -12.15
C TYR A 1077 20.49 33.65 -11.79
N LYS A 1078 20.22 34.29 -10.65
CA LYS A 1078 18.87 34.48 -10.08
C LYS A 1078 18.11 33.15 -10.02
N THR A 1079 16.82 33.13 -10.35
CA THR A 1079 16.00 31.92 -10.50
C THR A 1079 16.03 31.35 -11.91
N ASP A 1080 16.63 32.08 -12.87
CA ASP A 1080 16.39 31.90 -14.30
C ASP A 1080 17.38 30.93 -14.94
N PHE A 1081 18.61 30.83 -14.44
CA PHE A 1081 19.61 29.95 -15.04
C PHE A 1081 20.56 29.36 -14.00
N ARG A 1082 20.82 28.06 -14.13
CA ARG A 1082 21.83 27.30 -13.41
C ARG A 1082 22.71 26.58 -14.41
N ILE A 1083 24.02 26.64 -14.23
CA ILE A 1083 24.96 25.74 -14.91
C ILE A 1083 25.88 25.15 -13.87
N ALA A 1084 26.17 23.86 -13.96
CA ALA A 1084 27.00 23.12 -13.05
C ALA A 1084 27.95 22.20 -13.81
N VAL A 1085 29.22 22.28 -13.49
CA VAL A 1085 30.24 21.33 -13.97
C VAL A 1085 30.53 20.38 -12.82
N ASN A 1086 30.44 19.08 -13.06
CA ASN A 1086 30.77 18.07 -12.07
C ASN A 1086 31.92 17.18 -12.54
N TYR A 1087 32.78 16.82 -11.60
CA TYR A 1087 33.81 15.80 -11.80
C TYR A 1087 33.66 14.73 -10.72
N LEU A 1088 33.57 13.48 -11.15
CA LEU A 1088 33.48 12.30 -10.31
C LEU A 1088 34.72 11.44 -10.56
N PHE A 1089 35.41 11.11 -9.47
CA PHE A 1089 36.40 10.04 -9.46
C PHE A 1089 35.89 8.93 -8.54
N ALA A 1090 35.81 7.70 -9.03
CA ALA A 1090 35.44 6.54 -8.22
C ALA A 1090 36.42 5.39 -8.41
N ARG A 1091 36.77 4.73 -7.31
CA ARG A 1091 37.59 3.52 -7.28
C ARG A 1091 36.84 2.43 -6.55
N LYS A 1092 36.65 1.28 -7.20
CA LYS A 1092 35.95 0.10 -6.68
C LYS A 1092 36.89 -1.10 -6.66
N VAL A 1093 36.86 -1.90 -5.60
CA VAL A 1093 37.78 -3.03 -5.38
C VAL A 1093 37.03 -4.23 -4.81
N ASN A 1094 37.13 -5.39 -5.45
CA ASN A 1094 36.70 -6.67 -4.88
C ASN A 1094 37.76 -7.16 -3.86
N PRO A 1095 37.40 -7.38 -2.58
CA PRO A 1095 38.35 -7.76 -1.54
C PRO A 1095 38.74 -9.25 -1.53
N THR A 1096 38.16 -10.09 -2.39
CA THR A 1096 38.45 -11.53 -2.38
C THR A 1096 39.70 -11.87 -3.20
N ASP A 1097 40.79 -12.21 -2.51
CA ASP A 1097 42.10 -12.52 -3.11
C ASP A 1097 42.12 -13.83 -3.92
N SER A 1098 41.28 -14.80 -3.57
CA SER A 1098 41.21 -16.11 -4.24
C SER A 1098 40.55 -16.08 -5.62
N VAL A 1099 40.06 -14.92 -6.08
CA VAL A 1099 39.35 -14.77 -7.34
C VAL A 1099 39.84 -13.58 -8.20
N GLY A 1100 41.04 -13.03 -7.93
CA GLY A 1100 41.73 -12.13 -8.87
C GLY A 1100 41.74 -10.62 -8.56
N LYS A 1101 41.26 -10.14 -7.40
CA LYS A 1101 41.26 -8.70 -7.02
C LYS A 1101 40.79 -7.76 -8.15
N GLN A 1102 39.57 -7.94 -8.65
CA GLN A 1102 39.01 -7.05 -9.67
C GLN A 1102 38.96 -5.61 -9.17
N THR A 1103 39.36 -4.67 -10.02
CA THR A 1103 39.35 -3.23 -9.70
C THR A 1103 38.76 -2.41 -10.83
N VAL A 1104 38.04 -1.35 -10.47
CA VAL A 1104 37.46 -0.40 -11.42
C VAL A 1104 37.83 1.01 -11.02
N ASN A 1105 38.40 1.76 -11.95
CA ASN A 1105 38.58 3.20 -11.84
C ASN A 1105 37.62 3.90 -12.82
N ILE A 1106 36.86 4.85 -12.31
CA ILE A 1106 35.88 5.63 -13.08
C ILE A 1106 36.28 7.10 -12.97
N HIS A 1107 36.48 7.73 -14.12
CA HIS A 1107 36.63 9.17 -14.26
C HIS A 1107 35.45 9.70 -15.05
N GLU A 1108 34.62 10.52 -14.43
CA GLU A 1108 33.44 11.08 -15.04
C GLU A 1108 33.46 12.60 -14.99
N ALA A 1109 33.28 13.22 -16.14
CA ALA A 1109 33.08 14.66 -16.28
C ALA A 1109 31.65 14.90 -16.77
N GLY A 1110 30.90 15.70 -16.00
CA GLY A 1110 29.52 16.03 -16.30
C GLY A 1110 29.26 17.52 -16.40
N LEU A 1111 28.27 17.88 -17.20
CA LEU A 1111 27.76 19.22 -17.39
C LEU A 1111 26.24 19.19 -17.22
N ASN A 1112 25.74 19.93 -16.24
CA ASN A 1112 24.31 20.08 -15.98
C ASN A 1112 23.91 21.55 -16.17
N SER A 1113 22.94 21.82 -17.02
CA SER A 1113 22.39 23.16 -17.22
C SER A 1113 20.89 23.12 -17.00
N ARG A 1114 20.34 24.12 -16.30
CA ARG A 1114 18.91 24.32 -16.12
C ARG A 1114 18.56 25.78 -16.39
N TYR A 1115 17.65 26.02 -17.32
CA TYR A 1115 17.12 27.33 -17.66
C TYR A 1115 15.64 27.39 -17.31
N ASN A 1116 15.25 28.25 -16.39
CA ASN A 1116 13.87 28.46 -15.99
C ASN A 1116 13.37 29.81 -16.52
N ILE A 1117 12.20 29.78 -17.15
CA ILE A 1117 11.38 30.96 -17.40
C ILE A 1117 10.30 30.96 -16.33
N SER A 1118 10.38 31.91 -15.39
CA SER A 1118 9.50 31.96 -14.21
C SER A 1118 8.03 31.72 -14.56
N GLY A 1119 7.44 30.69 -13.95
CA GLY A 1119 6.03 30.30 -14.14
C GLY A 1119 5.66 29.74 -15.52
N LYS A 1120 6.59 29.65 -16.48
CA LYS A 1120 6.28 29.25 -17.88
C LYS A 1120 7.05 28.04 -18.39
N ALA A 1121 8.35 27.90 -18.12
CA ALA A 1121 9.12 26.80 -18.69
C ALA A 1121 10.36 26.48 -17.86
N ALA A 1122 10.85 25.25 -17.95
CA ALA A 1122 12.15 24.83 -17.46
C ALA A 1122 12.79 23.88 -18.47
N ALA A 1123 14.00 24.18 -18.94
CA ALA A 1123 14.79 23.28 -19.77
C ALA A 1123 16.01 22.84 -18.98
N GLU A 1124 16.24 21.54 -18.89
CA GLU A 1124 17.37 20.92 -18.22
C GLU A 1124 18.14 20.06 -19.22
N ALA A 1125 19.45 20.20 -19.26
CA ALA A 1125 20.34 19.37 -20.07
C ALA A 1125 21.44 18.82 -19.18
N LYS A 1126 21.63 17.51 -19.22
CA LYS A 1126 22.71 16.79 -18.53
C LYS A 1126 23.54 16.06 -19.57
N PHE A 1127 24.85 16.18 -19.46
CA PHE A 1127 25.80 15.43 -20.25
C PHE A 1127 26.84 14.83 -19.31
N SER A 1128 27.20 13.57 -19.53
CA SER A 1128 28.20 12.85 -18.76
C SER A 1128 29.10 12.06 -19.70
N TYR A 1129 30.42 12.25 -19.56
CA TYR A 1129 31.44 11.44 -20.17
C TYR A 1129 32.17 10.67 -19.08
N SER A 1130 32.10 9.34 -19.13
CA SER A 1130 32.67 8.45 -18.13
C SER A 1130 33.68 7.51 -18.79
N TYR A 1131 34.95 7.67 -18.44
CA TYR A 1131 36.00 6.71 -18.78
C TYR A 1131 36.13 5.69 -17.65
N ILE A 1132 35.87 4.43 -17.97
CA ILE A 1132 35.91 3.30 -17.05
C ILE A 1132 37.10 2.43 -17.42
N LYS A 1133 37.95 2.11 -16.44
CA LYS A 1133 39.00 1.11 -16.59
C LYS A 1133 38.73 -0.04 -15.62
N TYR A 1134 38.19 -1.13 -16.16
CA TYR A 1134 38.02 -2.41 -15.48
C TYR A 1134 39.30 -3.24 -15.64
N MET A 1135 39.82 -3.75 -14.53
CA MET A 1135 40.98 -4.63 -14.49
C MET A 1135 40.59 -5.91 -13.76
N ASP A 1136 40.64 -7.02 -14.47
CA ASP A 1136 40.47 -8.38 -13.94
C ASP A 1136 41.74 -9.18 -14.29
N LYS A 1137 42.14 -10.08 -13.38
CA LYS A 1137 43.36 -10.85 -13.56
C LYS A 1137 43.10 -12.26 -14.08
N ASP A 1138 42.05 -12.96 -13.65
CA ASP A 1138 41.87 -14.38 -14.01
C ASP A 1138 40.43 -14.93 -13.85
N TYR A 1139 39.38 -14.10 -13.64
CA TYR A 1139 38.03 -14.60 -13.35
C TYR A 1139 36.87 -13.71 -13.85
N VAL A 1140 36.15 -14.21 -14.86
CA VAL A 1140 35.00 -13.53 -15.46
C VAL A 1140 33.75 -13.76 -14.60
N ASN A 1141 33.42 -12.79 -13.75
CA ASN A 1141 32.10 -12.68 -13.11
C ASN A 1141 31.34 -11.51 -13.72
N GLN A 1142 30.49 -11.81 -14.71
CA GLN A 1142 29.72 -10.81 -15.46
C GLN A 1142 28.82 -9.98 -14.55
N GLN A 1143 28.31 -10.53 -13.44
CA GLN A 1143 27.45 -9.80 -12.51
C GLN A 1143 28.25 -8.82 -11.63
N LEU A 1144 29.42 -9.22 -11.14
CA LEU A 1144 30.34 -8.34 -10.43
C LEU A 1144 30.80 -7.21 -11.35
N GLU A 1145 31.19 -7.53 -12.58
CA GLU A 1145 31.60 -6.56 -13.60
C GLU A 1145 30.48 -5.52 -13.83
N TYR A 1146 29.26 -6.00 -14.07
CA TYR A 1146 28.08 -5.16 -14.29
C TYR A 1146 27.73 -4.29 -13.08
N ALA A 1147 27.83 -4.83 -11.86
CA ALA A 1147 27.57 -4.10 -10.62
C ALA A 1147 28.65 -3.04 -10.31
N MET A 1148 29.93 -3.34 -10.59
CA MET A 1148 31.04 -2.39 -10.40
C MET A 1148 30.99 -1.26 -11.44
N MET A 1149 30.60 -1.54 -12.69
CA MET A 1149 30.50 -0.52 -13.74
C MET A 1149 29.15 0.19 -13.78
N GLU A 1150 28.20 -0.19 -12.90
CA GLU A 1150 26.84 0.39 -12.86
C GLU A 1150 26.11 0.29 -14.21
N GLY A 1151 26.26 -0.87 -14.86
CA GLY A 1151 25.69 -1.19 -16.17
C GLY A 1151 26.38 -0.53 -17.37
N LEU A 1152 27.36 0.36 -17.16
CA LEU A 1152 28.22 0.88 -18.23
C LEU A 1152 29.26 -0.17 -18.66
N GLN A 1153 30.00 0.09 -19.74
CA GLN A 1153 31.02 -0.82 -20.26
C GLN A 1153 32.44 -0.30 -19.99
N ASN A 1154 33.44 -1.20 -20.05
CA ASN A 1154 34.84 -0.82 -20.00
C ASN A 1154 35.21 0.12 -21.18
N GLY A 1155 36.00 1.15 -20.92
CA GLY A 1155 36.36 2.18 -21.89
C GLY A 1155 35.50 3.45 -21.81
N ASN A 1156 35.19 4.02 -22.97
CA ASN A 1156 34.51 5.31 -23.08
C ASN A 1156 32.98 5.14 -23.03
N ASN A 1157 32.32 5.89 -22.16
CA ASN A 1157 30.87 5.92 -22.06
C ASN A 1157 30.38 7.37 -22.13
N LEU A 1158 29.33 7.60 -22.91
CA LEU A 1158 28.66 8.89 -23.04
C LEU A 1158 27.20 8.70 -22.68
N VAL A 1159 26.68 9.55 -21.80
CA VAL A 1159 25.26 9.59 -21.43
C VAL A 1159 24.81 11.04 -21.47
N TRP A 1160 23.70 11.32 -22.14
CA TRP A 1160 23.10 12.65 -22.17
C TRP A 1160 21.60 12.57 -22.00
N ASN A 1161 21.06 13.56 -21.32
CA ASN A 1161 19.64 13.74 -21.09
C ASN A 1161 19.28 15.21 -21.36
N ALA A 1162 18.16 15.44 -22.06
CA ALA A 1162 17.57 16.76 -22.22
C ALA A 1162 16.09 16.68 -21.84
N THR A 1163 15.70 17.45 -20.84
CA THR A 1163 14.33 17.54 -20.35
C THR A 1163 13.81 18.96 -20.57
N VAL A 1164 12.66 19.13 -21.21
CA VAL A 1164 12.01 20.43 -21.41
C VAL A 1164 10.59 20.35 -20.86
N GLU A 1165 10.35 21.08 -19.78
CA GLU A 1165 9.04 21.32 -19.20
C GLU A 1165 8.51 22.68 -19.67
N TYR A 1166 7.32 22.71 -20.24
CA TYR A 1166 6.66 23.92 -20.71
C TYR A 1166 5.25 23.98 -20.16
N ARG A 1167 5.00 24.96 -19.31
CA ARG A 1167 3.68 25.24 -18.73
C ARG A 1167 2.89 26.10 -19.71
N LEU A 1168 1.97 25.46 -20.44
CA LEU A 1168 1.06 26.11 -21.39
C LEU A 1168 0.05 27.02 -20.67
N THR A 1169 -0.46 26.56 -19.52
CA THR A 1169 -1.36 27.28 -18.61
C THR A 1169 -1.04 26.87 -17.16
N PRO A 1170 -1.53 27.56 -16.10
CA PRO A 1170 -1.33 27.12 -14.72
C PRO A 1170 -1.70 25.65 -14.47
N ALA A 1171 -2.66 25.14 -15.23
CA ALA A 1171 -3.18 23.78 -15.21
C ALA A 1171 -2.45 22.80 -16.14
N VAL A 1172 -1.85 23.24 -17.25
CA VAL A 1172 -1.30 22.35 -18.30
C VAL A 1172 0.22 22.46 -18.41
N LEU A 1173 0.89 21.32 -18.28
CA LEU A 1173 2.34 21.11 -18.38
C LEU A 1173 2.65 20.14 -19.53
N LEU A 1174 3.62 20.49 -20.36
CA LEU A 1174 4.15 19.64 -21.42
C LEU A 1174 5.61 19.30 -21.09
N THR A 1175 5.96 18.02 -21.05
CA THR A 1175 7.28 17.54 -20.70
C THR A 1175 7.85 16.74 -21.85
N PHE A 1176 8.98 17.16 -22.40
CA PHE A 1176 9.78 16.38 -23.34
C PHE A 1176 11.01 15.86 -22.64
N VAL A 1177 11.31 14.58 -22.78
CA VAL A 1177 12.54 13.97 -22.28
C VAL A 1177 13.22 13.25 -23.43
N TYR A 1178 14.46 13.58 -23.69
CA TYR A 1178 15.31 12.88 -24.62
C TYR A 1178 16.51 12.32 -23.87
N ASP A 1179 16.68 11.01 -23.96
CA ASP A 1179 17.80 10.27 -23.39
C ASP A 1179 18.62 9.69 -24.53
N GLY A 1180 19.94 9.78 -24.42
CA GLY A 1180 20.82 9.04 -25.32
C GLY A 1180 22.08 8.59 -24.61
N ARG A 1181 22.59 7.45 -25.08
CA ARG A 1181 23.81 6.86 -24.53
C ARG A 1181 24.61 6.13 -25.59
N LYS A 1182 25.92 6.08 -25.38
CA LYS A 1182 26.86 5.24 -26.10
C LYS A 1182 27.78 4.60 -25.07
N THR A 1183 27.69 3.28 -24.88
CA THR A 1183 28.45 2.55 -23.87
C THR A 1183 29.51 1.68 -24.53
N GLY A 1184 30.79 1.94 -24.29
CA GLY A 1184 31.87 1.14 -24.89
C GLY A 1184 31.80 1.10 -26.42
N THR A 1185 31.74 -0.11 -26.98
CA THR A 1185 31.66 -0.37 -28.43
C THR A 1185 30.21 -0.49 -28.95
N SER A 1186 29.21 -0.38 -28.07
CA SER A 1186 27.81 -0.54 -28.46
C SER A 1186 27.33 0.58 -29.39
N LYS A 1187 26.28 0.29 -30.15
CA LYS A 1187 25.57 1.29 -30.94
C LYS A 1187 24.97 2.35 -30.01
N VAL A 1188 24.84 3.57 -30.51
CA VAL A 1188 24.18 4.64 -29.78
C VAL A 1188 22.71 4.28 -29.61
N VAL A 1189 22.22 4.33 -28.37
CA VAL A 1189 20.83 4.10 -28.02
C VAL A 1189 20.18 5.45 -27.76
N HIS A 1190 19.02 5.68 -28.38
CA HIS A 1190 18.25 6.91 -28.25
C HIS A 1190 16.84 6.58 -27.75
N SER A 1191 16.32 7.41 -26.85
CA SER A 1191 14.96 7.32 -26.35
C SER A 1191 14.35 8.72 -26.27
N GLY A 1192 13.15 8.87 -26.82
CA GLY A 1192 12.38 10.10 -26.81
C GLY A 1192 11.05 9.87 -26.10
N ARG A 1193 10.69 10.80 -25.22
CA ARG A 1193 9.42 10.80 -24.49
C ARG A 1193 8.80 12.18 -24.54
N ALA A 1194 7.50 12.24 -24.76
CA ALA A 1194 6.71 13.45 -24.70
C ALA A 1194 5.47 13.17 -23.85
N GLU A 1195 5.24 13.95 -22.80
CA GLU A 1195 4.07 13.84 -21.92
C GLU A 1195 3.36 15.18 -21.84
N LEU A 1196 2.07 15.20 -22.14
CA LEU A 1196 1.18 16.31 -21.82
C LEU A 1196 0.42 15.96 -20.54
N ARG A 1197 0.51 16.81 -19.51
CA ARG A 1197 -0.17 16.67 -18.23
C ARG A 1197 -1.01 17.90 -17.91
N ALA A 1198 -2.30 17.71 -17.69
CA ALA A 1198 -3.19 18.73 -17.13
C ALA A 1198 -3.53 18.36 -15.67
N ILE A 1199 -3.51 19.35 -14.78
CA ILE A 1199 -3.93 19.28 -13.39
C ILE A 1199 -4.99 20.37 -13.24
N PHE A 1200 -6.18 19.99 -12.82
CA PHE A 1200 -7.34 20.88 -12.78
C PHE A 1200 -8.01 20.83 -11.41
#